data_AF-A0AAV2Z012-F1
#
_entry.id   AF-A0AAV2Z012-F1
#
_cell.length_a   1.000
_cell.length_b   1.000
_cell.length_c   1.000
_cell.angle_alpha   90.00
_cell.angle_beta   90.00
_cell.angle_gamma   90.00
#
_symmetry.space_group_name_H-M   'P 1'
#
loop_
_entity.id
_entity.type
_entity.pdbx_description
1 polymer ?
#
loop_
_entity_poly.entity_id
_entity_poly.type
_entity_poly.pdbx_seq_one_letter_code
_entity_poly.pdbx_strand_id
1 'polypeptide(L)'
;NMRGLRATYLGLFLCNAIFAAVFRSAGEGVLARFGTFKDCDESKNPSCKGNQMIFRASFSIAVFFLLRTCVNRFWRPKSACVVTMIVCIVEVPIYVGILVGSFYIPSEFFEGYFEFARVASGFFILFQILSIVDFSYQMRDTLIQRIELAEQSAQGGEANASSSCVAVLWKSLFLGLCVGMLCGIVAGLVFLYQFYGNCGVGMAFTTVTTVFAVIFVAICVSPWFDAGLLPPCVVSGYLVLMCWQALTSNPDESCEPIGAIPTDTNRHSVIYSAIVGAFAMTWTSWRTSSAATDMFAHDSPSKTATTTKDPAAVQDFSTVVVVDDVEAQKAQASAQREATTDSNLVPVEPWQFHFMMFLGGVYMAMVLTDWNSTNSTSNGVSMWVKIVSQWLTILLFLWTSVAPKLFPNRDFRVYFASSGLLKLDEVFFTPPTSASSRGGTSTVSVTSSASAPPAFDRLVIVLIDAMRADMVLGSDALYGSAVSTSQVQGKRENELSSFMPYTKSLLDEGVALGYVGYASVPTVTMPRLKALVTGKSPAFIDILKNFNSVELAEENLVQLLEHHGHRIVFYGDDTWLKLFPKSFLRHEGTSGFFTRDTVEVDNNVTRHLKDELDPQMHHAKSHDWDVLVVHYLGLDHVGHLKGPRSPLMREKLEEMDGIVKQIREAVREQDKVRREKNPDARPSLVLLCSDHGMSEVGNHGGATVEESSALMMFIREGNGRVPNIPQDRRRRMQVDLVPTLALLFGVAIPAYSTGLLIDELVADSFQSTKHHSQALIRNLQQLYALARIKFHSSALRTFDAEFHTVLALKPDDDGSDFIPELQIACQQLQSRVLESDGSEYDGRKVAGGVALLLVAIVGCVISRSFLVALAPRQWSFLGAVLVVGTLLQVIALSSSSSIENEHATIFFFLTTFGVGAIISWWRDAGARRDRRPLVLLCGHLVLVRCLRSRNQVINFGRLNGIAVDSQAPGNEFANDDSLSILTTGSAIPFLPTEVTMAAIWIITAWKHWETFFSQVHKKTNAGKALHVSAQLIFVFAVICAALCARASDPEADVTTAIVDADTSARLVYVASLGLVGLSVGDAPARWERLEMACWALAVLLQRTANLPTLLFLCLELLALTLWVRAAQANGTANTGGCTQALLCLWLTQMSFFALGNSHLVTTIDISNSYHGLSGYSQGIVGLLTFINVYSGPLVCLLSVAQWTRANCKASEVVSTMFVAHVLRFAVYAIIVYFMRFHLFIWSVFAPKVRMQL
;
A
#
# COMPACT_ATOMS: atom_id res chain seq x y z
N ASN A 1 19.28 -18.97 23.78
CA ASN A 1 20.50 -18.15 23.73
C ASN A 1 20.78 -17.73 22.27
N MET A 2 20.08 -16.72 21.75
CA MET A 2 20.13 -16.38 20.31
C MET A 2 21.48 -15.81 19.84
N ARG A 3 22.22 -15.11 20.71
CA ARG A 3 23.52 -14.51 20.36
C ARG A 3 24.54 -15.57 19.92
N GLY A 4 24.50 -16.76 20.53
CA GLY A 4 25.34 -17.90 20.11
C GLY A 4 25.00 -18.46 18.74
N LEU A 5 23.72 -18.50 18.36
CA LEU A 5 23.29 -19.03 17.06
C LEU A 5 23.68 -18.11 15.89
N ARG A 6 23.48 -16.79 16.04
CA ARG A 6 23.98 -15.80 15.05
C ARG A 6 25.50 -15.83 14.92
N ALA A 7 26.22 -16.00 16.03
CA ALA A 7 27.68 -16.16 16.00
C ALA A 7 28.11 -17.41 15.21
N THR A 8 27.39 -18.53 15.30
CA THR A 8 27.62 -19.72 14.45
C THR A 8 27.40 -19.42 12.97
N TYR A 9 26.33 -18.72 12.60
CA TYR A 9 26.07 -18.36 11.18
C TYR A 9 27.08 -17.34 10.62
N LEU A 10 27.52 -16.36 11.43
CA LEU A 10 28.62 -15.47 11.08
C LEU A 10 29.95 -16.23 10.93
N GLY A 11 30.21 -17.20 11.82
CA GLY A 11 31.36 -18.10 11.75
C GLY A 11 31.36 -18.96 10.47
N LEU A 12 30.21 -19.54 10.10
CA LEU A 12 30.04 -20.29 8.86
C LEU A 12 30.32 -19.41 7.63
N PHE A 13 29.78 -18.19 7.62
CA PHE A 13 30.02 -17.23 6.54
C PHE A 13 31.51 -16.85 6.42
N LEU A 14 32.16 -16.57 7.55
CA LEU A 14 33.59 -16.25 7.61
C LEU A 14 34.45 -17.44 7.14
N CYS A 15 34.13 -18.66 7.57
CA CYS A 15 34.80 -19.88 7.10
C CYS A 15 34.64 -20.07 5.58
N ASN A 16 33.46 -19.81 5.01
CA ASN A 16 33.25 -19.85 3.56
C ASN A 16 34.09 -18.78 2.82
N ALA A 17 34.13 -17.56 3.34
CA ALA A 17 34.92 -16.47 2.76
C ALA A 17 36.43 -16.77 2.80
N ILE A 18 36.95 -17.27 3.93
CA ILE A 18 38.35 -17.70 4.07
C ILE A 18 38.64 -18.87 3.12
N PHE A 19 37.77 -19.88 3.07
CA PHE A 19 37.90 -21.02 2.15
C PHE A 19 37.98 -20.55 0.68
N ALA A 20 37.08 -19.66 0.26
CA ALA A 20 37.08 -19.09 -1.09
C ALA A 20 38.37 -18.30 -1.38
N ALA A 21 38.86 -17.49 -0.44
CA ALA A 21 40.09 -16.70 -0.58
C ALA A 21 41.36 -17.57 -0.62
N VAL A 22 41.43 -18.62 0.20
CA VAL A 22 42.56 -19.59 0.21
C VAL A 22 42.57 -20.39 -1.09
N PHE A 23 41.42 -20.87 -1.56
CA PHE A 23 41.37 -21.59 -2.84
C PHE A 23 41.63 -20.68 -4.05
N ARG A 24 41.28 -19.38 -3.99
CA ARG A 24 41.70 -18.39 -5.00
C ARG A 24 43.22 -18.24 -5.05
N SER A 25 43.89 -18.17 -3.90
CA SER A 25 45.31 -17.81 -3.80
C SER A 25 46.29 -18.98 -3.88
N ALA A 26 45.86 -20.20 -3.49
CA ALA A 26 46.72 -21.37 -3.40
C ALA A 26 46.07 -22.68 -3.93
N GLY A 27 44.83 -22.62 -4.43
CA GLY A 27 44.06 -23.79 -4.82
C GLY A 27 44.21 -24.25 -6.28
N GLU A 28 44.95 -23.53 -7.13
CA GLU A 28 44.98 -23.74 -8.59
C GLU A 28 45.30 -25.17 -9.01
N GLY A 29 46.31 -25.81 -8.41
CA GLY A 29 46.69 -27.20 -8.68
C GLY A 29 45.67 -28.26 -8.24
N VAL A 30 44.72 -27.89 -7.38
CA VAL A 30 43.56 -28.72 -6.98
C VAL A 30 42.39 -28.46 -7.93
N LEU A 31 42.09 -27.19 -8.22
CA LEU A 31 41.01 -26.77 -9.14
C LEU A 31 41.24 -27.30 -10.56
N ALA A 32 42.49 -27.36 -11.03
CA ALA A 32 42.86 -27.91 -12.34
C ALA A 32 42.53 -29.41 -12.51
N ARG A 33 42.25 -30.16 -11.43
CA ARG A 33 41.84 -31.57 -11.50
C ARG A 33 40.35 -31.76 -11.81
N PHE A 34 39.54 -30.72 -11.70
CA PHE A 34 38.10 -30.77 -11.94
C PHE A 34 37.78 -30.36 -13.38
N GLY A 35 37.06 -31.23 -14.10
CA GLY A 35 36.76 -31.05 -15.53
C GLY A 35 35.90 -29.83 -15.87
N THR A 36 35.21 -29.24 -14.89
CA THR A 36 34.33 -28.07 -15.02
C THR A 36 35.07 -26.73 -15.18
N PHE A 37 36.39 -26.69 -14.95
CA PHE A 37 37.23 -25.49 -15.16
C PHE A 37 38.03 -25.53 -16.47
N LYS A 38 37.71 -26.46 -17.39
CA LYS A 38 38.42 -26.60 -18.68
C LYS A 38 38.23 -25.40 -19.63
N ASP A 39 37.15 -24.64 -19.47
CA ASP A 39 36.83 -23.50 -20.33
C ASP A 39 37.59 -22.21 -19.94
N CYS A 40 38.38 -22.23 -18.86
CA CYS A 40 39.24 -21.12 -18.44
C CYS A 40 40.54 -21.07 -19.25
N ASP A 41 40.66 -20.10 -20.15
CA ASP A 41 41.88 -19.77 -20.88
C ASP A 41 42.84 -18.93 -20.01
N GLU A 42 43.79 -19.60 -19.35
CA GLU A 42 44.80 -18.98 -18.48
C GLU A 42 45.71 -17.98 -19.23
N SER A 43 45.80 -18.05 -20.56
CA SER A 43 46.56 -17.08 -21.35
C SER A 43 45.88 -15.72 -21.48
N LYS A 44 44.56 -15.64 -21.25
CA LYS A 44 43.76 -14.41 -21.32
C LYS A 44 43.36 -13.86 -19.96
N ASN A 45 43.13 -14.73 -18.97
CA ASN A 45 42.85 -14.31 -17.60
C ASN A 45 43.48 -15.30 -16.59
N PRO A 46 44.65 -14.96 -16.01
CA PRO A 46 45.31 -15.85 -15.05
C PRO A 46 44.50 -16.06 -13.77
N SER A 47 43.55 -15.17 -13.43
CA SER A 47 42.65 -15.34 -12.28
C SER A 47 41.36 -16.13 -12.58
N CYS A 48 41.16 -16.65 -13.81
CA CYS A 48 39.89 -17.26 -14.22
C CYS A 48 39.42 -18.38 -13.28
N LYS A 49 40.29 -19.35 -12.97
CA LYS A 49 39.95 -20.50 -12.09
C LYS A 49 39.65 -20.06 -10.66
N GLY A 50 40.40 -19.08 -10.13
CA GLY A 50 40.16 -18.49 -8.81
C GLY A 50 38.85 -17.69 -8.73
N ASN A 51 38.53 -16.89 -9.74
CA ASN A 51 37.24 -16.18 -9.84
C ASN A 51 36.06 -17.17 -9.90
N GLN A 52 36.16 -18.20 -10.75
CA GLN A 52 35.15 -19.27 -10.88
C GLN A 52 34.93 -20.05 -9.58
N MET A 53 35.96 -20.21 -8.74
CA MET A 53 35.83 -20.80 -7.41
C MET A 53 35.09 -19.89 -6.43
N ILE A 54 35.37 -18.58 -6.44
CA ILE A 54 34.66 -17.61 -5.61
C ILE A 54 33.18 -17.53 -5.97
N PHE A 55 32.83 -17.51 -7.26
CA PHE A 55 31.42 -17.49 -7.68
C PHE A 55 30.65 -18.72 -7.20
N ARG A 56 31.30 -19.90 -7.18
CA ARG A 56 30.74 -21.14 -6.61
C ARG A 56 30.52 -21.03 -5.09
N ALA A 57 31.54 -20.66 -4.32
CA ALA A 57 31.41 -20.49 -2.87
C ALA A 57 30.39 -19.41 -2.47
N SER A 58 30.33 -18.31 -3.25
CA SER A 58 29.36 -17.22 -3.11
C SER A 58 27.93 -17.68 -3.40
N PHE A 59 27.72 -18.39 -4.50
CA PHE A 59 26.43 -18.95 -4.86
C PHE A 59 25.93 -19.93 -3.78
N SER A 60 26.79 -20.83 -3.30
CA SER A 60 26.40 -21.84 -2.32
C SER A 60 26.04 -21.24 -0.95
N ILE A 61 26.79 -20.25 -0.44
CA ILE A 61 26.43 -19.57 0.81
C ILE A 61 25.18 -18.70 0.65
N ALA A 62 24.99 -18.05 -0.50
CA ALA A 62 23.80 -17.26 -0.79
C ALA A 62 22.54 -18.14 -0.86
N VAL A 63 22.57 -19.24 -1.63
CA VAL A 63 21.45 -20.19 -1.73
C VAL A 63 21.11 -20.79 -0.37
N PHE A 64 22.11 -21.14 0.44
CA PHE A 64 21.90 -21.62 1.81
C PHE A 64 21.10 -20.62 2.66
N PHE A 65 21.53 -19.36 2.72
CA PHE A 65 20.83 -18.33 3.50
C PHE A 65 19.47 -17.94 2.91
N LEU A 66 19.28 -18.04 1.59
CA LEU A 66 17.98 -17.84 0.95
C LEU A 66 16.98 -18.95 1.33
N LEU A 67 17.40 -20.22 1.29
CA LEU A 67 16.58 -21.34 1.77
C LEU A 67 16.22 -21.17 3.25
N ARG A 68 17.20 -20.79 4.09
CA ARG A 68 16.97 -20.52 5.53
C ARG A 68 15.99 -19.37 5.75
N THR A 69 16.04 -18.33 4.90
CA THR A 69 15.07 -17.22 4.91
C THR A 69 13.65 -17.73 4.65
N CYS A 70 13.46 -18.55 3.63
CA CYS A 70 12.16 -19.16 3.33
C CYS A 70 11.68 -20.06 4.49
N VAL A 71 12.55 -20.93 5.02
CA VAL A 71 12.19 -21.83 6.13
C VAL A 71 11.72 -21.04 7.36
N ASN A 72 12.45 -20.02 7.83
CA ASN A 72 12.01 -19.23 8.98
C ASN A 72 10.76 -18.36 8.68
N ARG A 73 10.46 -18.05 7.42
CA ARG A 73 9.27 -17.28 7.04
C ARG A 73 7.99 -18.13 7.02
N PHE A 74 8.11 -19.40 6.64
CA PHE A 74 6.99 -20.33 6.42
C PHE A 74 6.84 -21.43 7.48
N TRP A 75 7.84 -21.66 8.34
CA TRP A 75 7.83 -22.70 9.36
C TRP A 75 8.35 -22.17 10.71
N ARG A 76 7.59 -22.42 11.80
CA ARG A 76 7.95 -22.03 13.17
C ARG A 76 8.19 -23.28 14.04
N PRO A 77 9.43 -23.53 14.51
CA PRO A 77 9.75 -24.71 15.34
C PRO A 77 9.28 -24.55 16.78
N LYS A 78 8.94 -25.67 17.44
CA LYS A 78 8.37 -25.71 18.81
C LYS A 78 9.39 -25.88 19.95
N SER A 79 10.69 -26.03 19.71
CA SER A 79 11.69 -26.15 20.81
C SER A 79 13.12 -25.73 20.44
N ALA A 80 13.84 -25.14 21.40
CA ALA A 80 15.16 -24.50 21.18
C ALA A 80 16.32 -25.50 21.11
N CYS A 81 16.21 -26.60 21.86
CA CYS A 81 17.21 -27.66 21.90
C CYS A 81 17.31 -28.37 20.53
N VAL A 82 16.15 -28.62 19.91
CA VAL A 82 16.07 -29.22 18.57
C VAL A 82 16.65 -28.31 17.50
N VAL A 83 16.38 -26.99 17.54
CA VAL A 83 16.95 -26.04 16.57
C VAL A 83 18.48 -26.05 16.59
N THR A 84 19.10 -25.98 17.78
CA THR A 84 20.58 -25.93 17.88
C THR A 84 21.24 -27.21 17.37
N MET A 85 20.61 -28.37 17.60
CA MET A 85 21.10 -29.67 17.14
C MET A 85 20.91 -29.86 15.62
N ILE A 86 19.81 -29.38 15.05
CA ILE A 86 19.55 -29.38 13.59
C ILE A 86 20.60 -28.53 12.84
N VAL A 87 20.99 -27.36 13.37
CA VAL A 87 21.95 -26.46 12.71
C VAL A 87 23.30 -27.15 12.48
N CYS A 88 23.83 -27.86 13.48
CA CYS A 88 25.13 -28.51 13.35
C CYS A 88 25.08 -29.84 12.58
N ILE A 89 23.99 -30.62 12.72
CA ILE A 89 23.90 -31.98 12.16
C ILE A 89 23.27 -32.01 10.76
N VAL A 90 22.42 -31.04 10.40
CA VAL A 90 21.66 -31.03 9.14
C VAL A 90 22.03 -29.84 8.26
N GLU A 91 22.09 -28.62 8.80
CA GLU A 91 22.32 -27.43 7.98
C GLU A 91 23.73 -27.33 7.41
N VAL A 92 24.76 -27.68 8.21
CA VAL A 92 26.15 -27.71 7.71
C VAL A 92 26.32 -28.74 6.58
N PRO A 93 25.85 -30.00 6.69
CA PRO A 93 25.84 -30.94 5.56
C PRO A 93 25.03 -30.47 4.34
N ILE A 94 23.91 -29.76 4.53
CA ILE A 94 23.16 -29.16 3.40
C ILE A 94 24.02 -28.11 2.68
N TYR A 95 24.63 -27.18 3.42
CA TYR A 95 25.53 -26.18 2.84
C TYR A 95 26.73 -26.85 2.14
N VAL A 96 27.38 -27.85 2.74
CA VAL A 96 28.46 -28.62 2.12
C VAL A 96 27.97 -29.34 0.85
N GLY A 97 26.76 -29.89 0.86
CA GLY A 97 26.13 -30.51 -0.31
C GLY A 97 25.89 -29.51 -1.45
N ILE A 98 25.40 -28.30 -1.15
CA ILE A 98 25.23 -27.21 -2.12
C ILE A 98 26.60 -26.73 -2.65
N LEU A 99 27.62 -26.67 -1.78
CA LEU A 99 28.99 -26.32 -2.17
C LEU A 99 29.61 -27.36 -3.11
N VAL A 100 29.56 -28.65 -2.75
CA VAL A 100 30.04 -29.75 -3.59
C VAL A 100 29.24 -29.83 -4.90
N GLY A 101 27.92 -29.66 -4.85
CA GLY A 101 27.05 -29.62 -6.02
C GLY A 101 27.43 -28.53 -7.02
N SER A 102 27.88 -27.36 -6.55
CA SER A 102 28.31 -26.25 -7.41
C SER A 102 29.51 -26.57 -8.32
N PHE A 103 30.35 -27.54 -7.96
CA PHE A 103 31.47 -28.00 -8.80
C PHE A 103 31.03 -28.80 -10.02
N TYR A 104 29.78 -29.30 -10.04
CA TYR A 104 29.21 -30.00 -11.20
C TYR A 104 28.44 -29.06 -12.14
N ILE A 105 28.24 -27.79 -11.76
CA ILE A 105 27.56 -26.78 -12.57
C ILE A 105 28.56 -26.16 -13.58
N PRO A 106 28.21 -26.06 -14.88
CA PRO A 106 29.06 -25.45 -15.91
C PRO A 106 29.42 -24.00 -15.61
N SER A 107 30.61 -23.57 -16.04
CA SER A 107 31.12 -22.22 -15.75
C SER A 107 30.32 -21.09 -16.42
N GLU A 108 29.61 -21.36 -17.52
CA GLU A 108 28.67 -20.43 -18.17
C GLU A 108 27.56 -19.93 -17.23
N PHE A 109 27.04 -20.81 -16.34
CA PHE A 109 26.04 -20.41 -15.34
C PHE A 109 26.60 -19.35 -14.37
N PHE A 110 27.87 -19.47 -14.00
CA PHE A 110 28.50 -18.56 -13.04
C PHE A 110 28.86 -17.19 -13.63
N GLU A 111 29.00 -17.07 -14.95
CA GLU A 111 29.01 -15.76 -15.62
C GLU A 111 27.64 -15.06 -15.51
N GLY A 112 26.54 -15.81 -15.66
CA GLY A 112 25.19 -15.32 -15.40
C GLY A 112 24.98 -14.93 -13.92
N TYR A 113 25.53 -15.71 -13.00
CA TYR A 113 25.53 -15.38 -11.57
C TYR A 113 26.37 -14.13 -11.25
N PHE A 114 27.53 -13.93 -11.89
CA PHE A 114 28.33 -12.70 -11.76
C PHE A 114 27.53 -11.46 -12.19
N GLU A 115 26.85 -11.52 -13.34
CA GLU A 115 26.01 -10.42 -13.83
C GLU A 115 24.87 -10.08 -12.85
N PHE A 116 24.20 -11.11 -12.31
CA PHE A 116 23.22 -10.95 -11.24
C PHE A 116 23.85 -10.34 -9.97
N ALA A 117 24.97 -10.90 -9.50
CA ALA A 117 25.64 -10.49 -8.27
C ALA A 117 26.14 -9.04 -8.35
N ARG A 118 26.59 -8.59 -9.52
CA ARG A 118 27.05 -7.22 -9.77
C ARG A 118 25.95 -6.18 -9.53
N VAL A 119 24.72 -6.46 -9.94
CA VAL A 119 23.58 -5.57 -9.70
C VAL A 119 23.01 -5.77 -8.29
N ALA A 120 22.82 -7.02 -7.86
CA ALA A 120 22.24 -7.34 -6.57
C ALA A 120 23.10 -6.87 -5.37
N SER A 121 24.42 -6.79 -5.55
CA SER A 121 25.35 -6.20 -4.57
C SER A 121 25.04 -4.75 -4.22
N GLY A 122 24.40 -3.99 -5.13
CA GLY A 122 23.95 -2.62 -4.85
C GLY A 122 22.98 -2.55 -3.66
N PHE A 123 22.12 -3.57 -3.47
CA PHE A 123 21.25 -3.65 -2.30
C PHE A 123 22.04 -3.87 -1.02
N PHE A 124 23.04 -4.76 -1.02
CA PHE A 124 23.90 -4.95 0.16
C PHE A 124 24.68 -3.69 0.53
N ILE A 125 25.18 -2.94 -0.45
CA ILE A 125 25.85 -1.65 -0.22
C ILE A 125 24.88 -0.65 0.44
N LEU A 126 23.59 -0.65 0.09
CA LEU A 126 22.59 0.18 0.78
C LEU A 126 22.39 -0.23 2.26
N PHE A 127 22.41 -1.51 2.60
CA PHE A 127 22.42 -1.94 4.01
C PHE A 127 23.70 -1.51 4.73
N GLN A 128 24.85 -1.68 4.09
CA GLN A 128 26.16 -1.27 4.60
C GLN A 128 26.19 0.24 4.90
N ILE A 129 25.60 1.06 4.03
CA ILE A 129 25.39 2.50 4.24
C ILE A 129 24.56 2.78 5.51
N LEU A 130 23.39 2.13 5.64
CA LEU A 130 22.53 2.30 6.82
C LEU A 130 23.24 1.89 8.12
N SER A 131 23.99 0.78 8.10
CA SER A 131 24.81 0.33 9.24
C SER A 131 25.88 1.34 9.64
N ILE A 132 26.54 1.99 8.67
CA ILE A 132 27.58 3.00 8.92
C ILE A 132 26.97 4.29 9.49
N VAL A 133 25.84 4.74 8.96
CA VAL A 133 25.12 5.92 9.48
C VAL A 133 24.67 5.67 10.91
N ASP A 134 24.03 4.52 11.18
CA ASP A 134 23.60 4.09 12.52
C ASP A 134 24.76 4.03 13.52
N PHE A 135 25.86 3.40 13.12
CA PHE A 135 27.09 3.35 13.91
C PHE A 135 27.61 4.74 14.24
N SER A 136 27.61 5.67 13.28
CA SER A 136 28.13 7.02 13.48
C SER A 136 27.34 7.82 14.53
N TYR A 137 26.02 7.65 14.58
CA TYR A 137 25.16 8.26 15.60
C TYR A 137 25.34 7.59 16.97
N GLN A 138 25.34 6.26 17.05
CA GLN A 138 25.58 5.57 18.33
C GLN A 138 26.97 5.82 18.91
N MET A 139 28.01 5.88 18.07
CA MET A 139 29.37 6.20 18.51
C MET A 139 29.44 7.63 19.06
N ARG A 140 28.77 8.60 18.43
CA ARG A 140 28.60 9.95 18.97
C ARG A 140 27.93 9.91 20.34
N ASP A 141 26.75 9.29 20.42
CA ASP A 141 25.92 9.29 21.64
C ASP A 141 26.63 8.59 22.81
N THR A 142 27.28 7.46 22.55
CA THR A 142 28.09 6.74 23.55
C THR A 142 29.25 7.59 24.05
N LEU A 143 29.97 8.29 23.16
CA LEU A 143 31.09 9.13 23.57
C LEU A 143 30.63 10.38 24.33
N ILE A 144 29.53 11.01 23.92
CA ILE A 144 28.92 12.14 24.65
C ILE A 144 28.48 11.69 26.05
N GLN A 145 27.73 10.59 26.16
CA GLN A 145 27.30 10.05 27.45
C GLN A 145 28.49 9.74 28.38
N ARG A 146 29.60 9.20 27.84
CA ARG A 146 30.83 8.95 28.62
C ARG A 146 31.51 10.24 29.08
N ILE A 147 31.46 11.31 28.28
CA ILE A 147 31.94 12.64 28.66
C ILE A 147 31.06 13.20 29.80
N GLU A 148 29.74 13.22 29.63
CA GLU A 148 28.78 13.74 30.61
C GLU A 148 28.89 13.02 31.97
N LEU A 149 28.95 11.68 31.96
CA LEU A 149 29.12 10.89 33.18
C LEU A 149 30.46 11.18 33.88
N ALA A 150 31.54 11.41 33.12
CA ALA A 150 32.84 11.76 33.67
C ALA A 150 32.87 13.20 34.25
N GLU A 151 32.12 14.14 33.65
CA GLU A 151 31.97 15.50 34.17
C GLU A 151 31.12 15.56 35.43
N GLN A 152 29.99 14.84 35.47
CA GLN A 152 29.16 14.71 36.67
C GLN A 152 29.96 14.11 37.83
N SER A 153 30.76 13.08 37.55
CA SER A 153 31.68 12.45 38.52
C SER A 153 32.86 13.34 38.95
N ALA A 154 33.12 14.44 38.23
CA ALA A 154 34.13 15.43 38.61
C ALA A 154 33.55 16.59 39.43
N GLN A 155 32.23 16.82 39.37
CA GLN A 155 31.54 17.88 40.12
C GLN A 155 30.95 17.38 41.46
N GLY A 156 30.65 16.10 41.59
CA GLY A 156 30.05 15.52 42.79
C GLY A 156 31.04 15.13 43.90
N GLY A 157 31.27 16.02 44.87
CA GLY A 157 31.66 15.69 46.26
C GLY A 157 33.08 15.14 46.53
N GLU A 158 33.47 14.04 45.87
CA GLU A 158 34.76 13.36 46.05
C GLU A 158 35.61 13.48 44.77
N ALA A 159 36.01 14.71 44.45
CA ALA A 159 36.78 15.04 43.25
C ALA A 159 38.22 14.52 43.30
N ASN A 160 38.41 13.21 43.06
CA ASN A 160 39.72 12.62 42.81
C ASN A 160 40.30 13.16 41.49
N ALA A 161 41.58 13.52 41.48
CA ALA A 161 42.26 14.08 40.29
C ALA A 161 42.20 13.16 39.04
N SER A 162 41.93 11.86 39.21
CA SER A 162 41.72 10.93 38.11
C SER A 162 40.41 11.14 37.35
N SER A 163 39.30 11.57 37.98
CA SER A 163 38.01 11.71 37.29
C SER A 163 38.02 12.89 36.30
N SER A 164 38.61 14.02 36.71
CA SER A 164 38.86 15.17 35.82
C SER A 164 39.80 14.80 34.67
N CYS A 165 40.83 13.99 34.92
CA CYS A 165 41.73 13.49 33.87
C CYS A 165 40.98 12.58 32.86
N VAL A 166 40.05 11.76 33.32
CA VAL A 166 39.21 10.90 32.46
C VAL A 166 38.25 11.72 31.60
N ALA A 167 37.63 12.77 32.15
CA ALA A 167 36.77 13.68 31.37
C ALA A 167 37.56 14.39 30.25
N VAL A 168 38.75 14.91 30.57
CA VAL A 168 39.65 15.52 29.58
C VAL A 168 40.11 14.50 28.52
N LEU A 169 40.37 13.26 28.92
CA LEU A 169 40.75 12.17 28.01
C LEU A 169 39.64 11.87 27.00
N TRP A 170 38.38 11.70 27.43
CA TRP A 170 37.25 11.43 26.52
C TRP A 170 36.97 12.59 25.57
N LYS A 171 37.04 13.85 26.04
CA LYS A 171 36.92 15.04 25.17
C LYS A 171 38.06 15.11 24.14
N SER A 172 39.28 14.84 24.56
CA SER A 172 40.46 14.82 23.69
C SER A 172 40.38 13.69 22.64
N LEU A 173 39.84 12.52 23.03
CA LEU A 173 39.60 11.40 22.13
C LEU A 173 38.53 11.74 21.09
N PHE A 174 37.39 12.31 21.50
CA PHE A 174 36.32 12.72 20.59
C PHE A 174 36.81 13.77 19.57
N LEU A 175 37.51 14.80 20.05
CA LEU A 175 38.07 15.83 19.17
C LEU A 175 39.16 15.29 18.25
N GLY A 176 40.08 14.47 18.78
CA GLY A 176 41.14 13.83 18.01
C GLY A 176 40.62 12.89 16.92
N LEU A 177 39.54 12.14 17.21
CA LEU A 177 38.84 11.31 16.24
C LEU A 177 38.25 12.15 15.09
N CYS A 178 37.54 13.25 15.42
CA CYS A 178 36.97 14.16 14.42
C CYS A 178 38.05 14.83 13.55
N VAL A 179 39.10 15.39 14.18
CA VAL A 179 40.21 16.06 13.46
C VAL A 179 40.98 15.06 12.60
N GLY A 180 41.28 13.87 13.12
CA GLY A 180 41.95 12.81 12.37
C GLY A 180 41.16 12.35 11.14
N MET A 181 39.85 12.16 11.29
CA MET A 181 38.96 11.84 10.16
C MET A 181 38.90 12.97 9.13
N LEU A 182 38.79 14.23 9.55
CA LEU A 182 38.81 15.38 8.63
C LEU A 182 40.13 15.49 7.86
N CYS A 183 41.27 15.29 8.53
CA CYS A 183 42.58 15.25 7.86
C CYS A 183 42.65 14.11 6.85
N GLY A 184 42.12 12.92 7.18
CA GLY A 184 42.03 11.78 6.27
C GLY A 184 41.13 12.03 5.06
N ILE A 185 39.98 12.70 5.25
CA ILE A 185 39.07 13.11 4.16
C ILE A 185 39.79 14.09 3.21
N VAL A 186 40.43 15.13 3.76
CA VAL A 186 41.15 16.13 2.96
C VAL A 186 42.31 15.48 2.20
N ALA A 187 43.12 14.64 2.84
CA ALA A 187 44.19 13.90 2.19
C ALA A 187 43.67 12.98 1.08
N GLY A 188 42.56 12.28 1.31
CA GLY A 188 41.90 11.42 0.32
C GLY A 188 41.35 12.20 -0.87
N LEU A 189 40.73 13.37 -0.65
CA LEU A 189 40.26 14.24 -1.72
C LEU A 189 41.42 14.83 -2.54
N VAL A 190 42.49 15.28 -1.89
CA VAL A 190 43.71 15.75 -2.57
C VAL A 190 44.32 14.64 -3.42
N PHE A 191 44.42 13.42 -2.89
CA PHE A 191 44.86 12.24 -3.63
C PHE A 191 43.97 11.98 -4.86
N LEU A 192 42.64 12.02 -4.72
CA LEU A 192 41.72 11.80 -5.84
C LEU A 192 41.86 12.88 -6.92
N TYR A 193 41.98 14.16 -6.56
CA TYR A 193 42.23 15.22 -7.54
C TYR A 193 43.60 15.08 -8.23
N GLN A 194 44.65 14.72 -7.48
CA GLN A 194 46.01 14.61 -8.03
C GLN A 194 46.14 13.43 -9.01
N PHE A 195 45.57 12.26 -8.69
CA PHE A 195 45.76 11.05 -9.48
C PHE A 195 44.65 10.79 -10.50
N TYR A 196 43.41 11.21 -10.25
CA TYR A 196 42.24 10.95 -11.12
C TYR A 196 41.60 12.22 -11.69
N GLY A 197 42.09 13.42 -11.34
CA GLY A 197 41.51 14.70 -11.79
C GLY A 197 41.75 15.05 -13.27
N ASN A 198 42.68 14.37 -13.95
CA ASN A 198 43.01 14.66 -15.36
C ASN A 198 41.91 14.21 -16.35
N CYS A 199 40.98 13.34 -15.94
CA CYS A 199 39.88 12.92 -16.79
C CYS A 199 38.54 13.52 -16.32
N GLY A 200 37.66 13.87 -17.26
CA GLY A 200 36.41 14.61 -16.95
C GLY A 200 35.48 13.88 -15.99
N VAL A 201 35.43 12.54 -16.04
CA VAL A 201 34.63 11.72 -15.12
C VAL A 201 35.21 11.75 -13.70
N GLY A 202 36.53 11.62 -13.58
CA GLY A 202 37.25 11.69 -12.30
C GLY A 202 37.14 13.05 -11.61
N MET A 203 37.29 14.12 -12.38
CA MET A 203 37.05 15.48 -11.91
C MET A 203 35.61 15.67 -11.43
N ALA A 204 34.60 15.19 -12.18
CA ALA A 204 33.20 15.31 -11.81
C ALA A 204 32.86 14.54 -10.51
N PHE A 205 33.24 13.27 -10.40
CA PHE A 205 32.94 12.44 -9.22
C PHE A 205 33.62 12.98 -7.95
N THR A 206 34.88 13.41 -8.06
CA THR A 206 35.64 13.98 -6.93
C THR A 206 35.05 15.34 -6.50
N THR A 207 34.59 16.15 -7.46
CA THR A 207 33.94 17.45 -7.18
C THR A 207 32.61 17.27 -6.46
N VAL A 208 31.73 16.37 -6.93
CA VAL A 208 30.46 16.06 -6.25
C VAL A 208 30.73 15.56 -4.82
N THR A 209 31.69 14.66 -4.64
CA THR A 209 32.10 14.15 -3.32
C THR A 209 32.58 15.27 -2.39
N THR A 210 33.41 16.19 -2.91
CA THR A 210 33.92 17.35 -2.17
C THR A 210 32.81 18.28 -1.70
N VAL A 211 31.89 18.64 -2.62
CA VAL A 211 30.77 19.56 -2.32
C VAL A 211 29.88 19.00 -1.21
N PHE A 212 29.50 17.72 -1.29
CA PHE A 212 28.63 17.13 -0.26
C PHE A 212 29.34 16.90 1.08
N ALA A 213 30.64 16.58 1.10
CA ALA A 213 31.40 16.51 2.36
C ALA A 213 31.39 17.86 3.12
N VAL A 214 31.54 18.98 2.39
CA VAL A 214 31.44 20.34 2.98
C VAL A 214 30.02 20.64 3.46
N ILE A 215 29.00 20.32 2.66
CA ILE A 215 27.58 20.52 3.02
C ILE A 215 27.23 19.74 4.30
N PHE A 216 27.72 18.50 4.47
CA PHE A 216 27.40 17.68 5.63
C PHE A 216 27.95 18.27 6.92
N VAL A 217 29.19 18.74 6.90
CA VAL A 217 29.78 19.45 8.05
C VAL A 217 29.00 20.74 8.35
N ALA A 218 28.68 21.53 7.33
CA ALA A 218 27.94 22.78 7.49
C ALA A 218 26.52 22.59 8.06
N ILE A 219 25.80 21.55 7.63
CA ILE A 219 24.46 21.21 8.13
C ILE A 219 24.55 20.69 9.56
N CYS A 220 25.39 19.69 9.84
CA CYS A 220 25.42 19.02 11.15
C CYS A 220 25.99 19.89 12.28
N VAL A 221 26.83 20.89 11.97
CA VAL A 221 27.36 21.89 12.92
C VAL A 221 26.41 23.09 13.07
N SER A 222 25.41 23.25 12.19
CA SER A 222 24.44 24.34 12.29
C SER A 222 23.57 24.22 13.55
N PRO A 223 23.32 25.31 14.30
CA PRO A 223 22.44 25.32 15.48
C PRO A 223 21.01 24.83 15.22
N TRP A 224 20.59 24.73 13.96
CA TRP A 224 19.28 24.23 13.57
C TRP A 224 19.15 22.69 13.64
N PHE A 225 20.26 21.98 13.45
CA PHE A 225 20.28 20.51 13.37
C PHE A 225 20.94 19.86 14.59
N ASP A 226 22.01 20.48 15.11
CA ASP A 226 22.74 20.06 16.32
C ASP A 226 23.12 18.56 16.34
N ALA A 227 23.58 18.06 15.18
CA ALA A 227 23.95 16.66 15.01
C ALA A 227 25.39 16.36 15.45
N GLY A 228 26.21 17.39 15.64
CA GLY A 228 27.62 17.29 16.00
C GLY A 228 28.53 16.89 14.82
N LEU A 229 29.84 16.94 15.06
CA LEU A 229 30.84 16.80 14.00
C LEU A 229 31.17 15.34 13.65
N LEU A 230 30.91 14.37 14.52
CA LEU A 230 31.34 12.98 14.31
C LEU A 230 30.56 12.24 13.20
N PRO A 231 29.21 12.26 13.14
CA PRO A 231 28.47 11.65 12.04
C PRO A 231 28.86 12.10 10.63
N PRO A 232 28.95 13.41 10.31
CA PRO A 232 29.33 13.85 8.97
C PRO A 232 30.78 13.48 8.61
N CYS A 233 31.69 13.35 9.60
CA CYS A 233 33.05 12.88 9.36
C CYS A 233 33.09 11.39 8.96
N VAL A 234 32.41 10.52 9.71
CA VAL A 234 32.34 9.08 9.40
C VAL A 234 31.75 8.84 8.00
N VAL A 235 30.63 9.51 7.71
CA VAL A 235 29.95 9.36 6.41
C VAL A 235 30.79 9.94 5.27
N SER A 236 31.38 11.14 5.43
CA SER A 236 32.22 11.74 4.37
C SER A 236 33.47 10.91 4.07
N GLY A 237 34.09 10.30 5.08
CA GLY A 237 35.19 9.35 4.87
C GLY A 237 34.78 8.14 4.02
N TYR A 238 33.56 7.61 4.25
CA TYR A 238 33.00 6.54 3.43
C TYR A 238 32.64 7.02 2.00
N LEU A 239 32.18 8.26 1.81
CA LEU A 239 31.97 8.82 0.47
C LEU A 239 33.27 8.90 -0.33
N VAL A 240 34.38 9.32 0.29
CA VAL A 240 35.71 9.36 -0.35
C VAL A 240 36.18 7.95 -0.73
N LEU A 241 35.99 6.96 0.16
CA LEU A 241 36.29 5.55 -0.12
C LEU A 241 35.49 5.02 -1.33
N MET A 242 34.18 5.27 -1.36
CA MET A 242 33.31 4.86 -2.48
C MET A 242 33.67 5.58 -3.79
N CYS A 243 34.07 6.86 -3.74
CA CYS A 243 34.54 7.60 -4.90
C CYS A 243 35.81 6.95 -5.49
N TRP A 244 36.80 6.65 -4.64
CA TRP A 244 38.02 5.97 -5.05
C TRP A 244 37.71 4.60 -5.69
N GLN A 245 36.87 3.79 -5.03
CA GLN A 245 36.49 2.47 -5.53
C GLN A 245 35.70 2.49 -6.84
N ALA A 246 34.96 3.57 -7.13
CA ALA A 246 34.29 3.75 -8.41
C ALA A 246 35.31 4.12 -9.50
N LEU A 247 36.24 5.04 -9.20
CA LEU A 247 37.27 5.50 -10.14
C LEU A 247 38.28 4.41 -10.50
N THR A 248 38.67 3.54 -9.56
CA THR A 248 39.48 2.34 -9.85
C THR A 248 38.74 1.28 -10.67
N SER A 249 37.42 1.41 -10.86
CA SER A 249 36.61 0.54 -11.73
C SER A 249 36.24 1.19 -13.06
N ASN A 250 36.80 2.36 -13.38
CA ASN A 250 36.57 3.02 -14.66
C ASN A 250 37.27 2.23 -15.80
N PRO A 251 36.56 1.86 -16.89
CA PRO A 251 37.16 1.17 -18.03
C PRO A 251 37.92 2.07 -19.02
N ASP A 252 37.98 3.39 -18.79
CA ASP A 252 38.68 4.35 -19.66
C ASP A 252 40.15 4.52 -19.26
N GLU A 253 41.08 4.13 -20.13
CA GLU A 253 42.53 4.25 -19.94
C GLU A 253 42.98 5.71 -19.66
N SER A 254 42.23 6.71 -20.14
CA SER A 254 42.53 8.13 -19.86
C SER A 254 42.28 8.56 -18.41
N CYS A 255 41.64 7.70 -17.61
CA CYS A 255 41.39 7.91 -16.18
C CYS A 255 42.33 7.09 -15.27
N GLU A 256 43.35 6.41 -15.79
CA GLU A 256 44.34 5.70 -14.97
C GLU A 256 45.23 6.66 -14.15
N PRO A 257 45.67 6.25 -12.95
CA PRO A 257 46.46 7.13 -12.07
C PRO A 257 47.85 7.42 -12.64
N ILE A 258 48.21 8.70 -12.62
CA ILE A 258 49.48 9.22 -13.17
C ILE A 258 50.68 8.49 -12.57
N GLY A 259 51.41 7.74 -13.41
CA GLY A 259 52.66 7.06 -13.03
C GLY A 259 52.51 5.64 -12.48
N ALA A 260 51.41 4.93 -12.77
CA ALA A 260 51.21 3.56 -12.33
C ALA A 260 52.31 2.58 -12.80
N ILE A 261 53.05 2.00 -11.84
CA ILE A 261 53.81 0.77 -12.04
C ILE A 261 52.78 -0.40 -12.01
N PRO A 262 52.82 -1.36 -12.96
CA PRO A 262 51.76 -2.36 -13.11
C PRO A 262 51.85 -3.52 -12.10
N THR A 263 51.79 -3.22 -10.79
CA THR A 263 51.74 -4.22 -9.71
C THR A 263 50.95 -3.76 -8.47
N ASP A 264 50.09 -4.66 -7.98
CA ASP A 264 49.49 -4.72 -6.62
C ASP A 264 48.43 -3.72 -6.13
N THR A 265 48.09 -2.63 -6.84
CA THR A 265 47.12 -1.61 -6.37
C THR A 265 45.75 -2.16 -5.95
N ASN A 266 45.26 -3.21 -6.61
CA ASN A 266 43.91 -3.76 -6.38
C ASN A 266 43.80 -4.61 -5.10
N ARG A 267 44.91 -5.13 -4.55
CA ARG A 267 44.86 -5.96 -3.32
C ARG A 267 44.31 -5.18 -2.13
N HIS A 268 44.66 -3.90 -2.03
CA HIS A 268 44.19 -3.03 -0.96
C HIS A 268 42.69 -2.71 -1.06
N SER A 269 42.17 -2.49 -2.28
CA SER A 269 40.72 -2.29 -2.56
C SER A 269 39.87 -3.45 -2.01
N VAL A 270 40.28 -4.69 -2.29
CA VAL A 270 39.61 -5.91 -1.81
C VAL A 270 39.64 -5.99 -0.28
N ILE A 271 40.80 -5.74 0.35
CA ILE A 271 40.96 -5.80 1.81
C ILE A 271 40.06 -4.77 2.51
N TYR A 272 40.07 -3.51 2.08
CA TYR A 272 39.21 -2.48 2.68
C TYR A 272 37.71 -2.80 2.50
N SER A 273 37.31 -3.25 1.30
CA SER A 273 35.92 -3.63 1.02
C SER A 273 35.46 -4.80 1.89
N ALA A 274 36.31 -5.81 2.07
CA ALA A 274 36.04 -6.96 2.94
C ALA A 274 35.89 -6.55 4.41
N ILE A 275 36.75 -5.65 4.91
CA ILE A 275 36.68 -5.14 6.29
C ILE A 275 35.36 -4.39 6.53
N VAL A 276 35.00 -3.44 5.64
CA VAL A 276 33.76 -2.66 5.81
C VAL A 276 32.51 -3.53 5.61
N GLY A 277 32.57 -4.54 4.73
CA GLY A 277 31.49 -5.53 4.57
C GLY A 277 31.29 -6.39 5.82
N ALA A 278 32.38 -6.95 6.37
CA ALA A 278 32.35 -7.73 7.60
C ALA A 278 31.88 -6.91 8.82
N PHE A 279 32.31 -5.65 8.91
CA PHE A 279 31.83 -4.70 9.92
C PHE A 279 30.31 -4.52 9.83
N ALA A 280 29.76 -4.23 8.65
CA ALA A 280 28.32 -4.02 8.48
C ALA A 280 27.48 -5.27 8.81
N MET A 281 27.96 -6.46 8.43
CA MET A 281 27.31 -7.74 8.79
C MET A 281 27.30 -7.96 10.31
N THR A 282 28.44 -7.71 10.97
CA THR A 282 28.59 -7.89 12.42
C THR A 282 27.77 -6.86 13.19
N TRP A 283 27.80 -5.59 12.77
CA TRP A 283 27.05 -4.49 13.38
C TRP A 283 25.54 -4.74 13.33
N THR A 284 25.01 -5.08 12.15
CA THR A 284 23.59 -5.38 11.97
C THR A 284 23.17 -6.60 12.79
N SER A 285 24.01 -7.64 12.87
CA SER A 285 23.78 -8.83 13.71
C SER A 285 23.74 -8.51 15.20
N TRP A 286 24.53 -7.52 15.65
CA TRP A 286 24.57 -7.08 17.05
C TRP A 286 23.38 -6.17 17.41
N ARG A 287 23.07 -5.18 16.57
CA ARG A 287 21.91 -4.28 16.72
C ARG A 287 20.59 -5.05 16.81
N THR A 288 20.33 -5.93 15.84
CA THR A 288 19.17 -6.85 15.83
C THR A 288 19.11 -7.80 17.03
N SER A 289 20.19 -7.92 17.83
CA SER A 289 20.20 -8.75 19.04
C SER A 289 19.95 -7.95 20.32
N SER A 290 20.29 -6.65 20.32
CA SER A 290 20.20 -5.78 21.49
C SER A 290 18.75 -5.32 21.72
N ALA A 291 18.06 -4.88 20.67
CA ALA A 291 16.62 -4.56 20.73
C ALA A 291 15.78 -5.78 21.15
N ALA A 292 16.14 -6.97 20.66
CA ALA A 292 15.54 -8.24 21.07
C ALA A 292 15.96 -8.69 22.49
N THR A 293 16.77 -7.92 23.23
CA THR A 293 17.07 -8.16 24.64
C THR A 293 16.28 -7.20 25.54
N ASP A 294 16.17 -5.93 25.18
CA ASP A 294 15.34 -4.95 25.92
C ASP A 294 13.85 -5.33 25.90
N MET A 295 13.37 -5.92 24.80
CA MET A 295 12.01 -6.45 24.67
C MET A 295 11.66 -7.57 25.68
N PHE A 296 12.66 -8.19 26.32
CA PHE A 296 12.47 -9.20 27.38
C PHE A 296 13.03 -8.76 28.74
N ALA A 297 13.52 -7.52 28.87
CA ALA A 297 14.03 -6.97 30.13
C ALA A 297 12.96 -6.21 30.94
N HIS A 298 11.86 -5.80 30.28
CA HIS A 298 10.75 -5.08 30.90
C HIS A 298 9.65 -6.03 31.42
N ASP A 299 10.00 -6.84 32.41
CA ASP A 299 9.21 -6.99 33.65
C ASP A 299 9.89 -7.97 34.61
N SER A 300 10.70 -7.41 35.51
CA SER A 300 11.17 -8.09 36.71
C SER A 300 11.53 -7.02 37.75
N PRO A 301 10.72 -6.83 38.82
CA PRO A 301 11.10 -5.95 39.91
C PRO A 301 12.32 -6.57 40.61
N SER A 302 13.52 -6.05 40.30
CA SER A 302 14.76 -6.55 40.87
C SER A 302 14.79 -6.26 42.37
N LYS A 303 14.54 -7.28 43.17
CA LYS A 303 14.76 -7.25 44.62
C LYS A 303 16.22 -6.87 44.90
N THR A 304 16.45 -5.66 45.39
CA THR A 304 17.68 -5.31 46.10
C THR A 304 17.30 -4.89 47.51
N ALA A 305 17.12 -5.89 48.37
CA ALA A 305 16.95 -5.65 49.79
C ALA A 305 18.32 -5.26 50.37
N THR A 306 18.46 -3.99 50.76
CA THR A 306 19.47 -3.57 51.73
C THR A 306 18.77 -2.87 52.88
N THR A 307 18.73 -3.58 53.99
CA THR A 307 18.30 -3.14 55.31
C THR A 307 19.11 -1.92 55.79
N THR A 308 18.44 -0.88 56.28
CA THR A 308 18.60 -0.36 57.66
C THR A 308 17.70 0.86 57.94
N LYS A 309 16.77 0.63 58.87
CA LYS A 309 16.52 1.39 60.13
C LYS A 309 16.31 2.92 60.15
N ASP A 310 15.14 3.21 60.75
CA ASP A 310 14.81 4.29 61.70
C ASP A 310 14.23 5.62 61.20
N PRO A 311 13.33 6.26 62.00
CA PRO A 311 12.20 7.04 61.45
C PRO A 311 12.03 8.46 62.00
N ALA A 312 11.45 9.39 61.20
CA ALA A 312 10.86 10.64 61.70
C ALA A 312 9.94 11.32 60.65
N ALA A 313 8.92 12.06 61.14
CA ALA A 313 7.97 12.92 60.40
C ALA A 313 7.09 12.21 59.32
N VAL A 314 5.83 11.78 59.55
CA VAL A 314 4.63 12.31 60.25
C VAL A 314 3.79 13.31 59.42
N GLN A 315 2.52 12.91 59.17
CA GLN A 315 1.34 13.68 58.69
C GLN A 315 1.42 14.29 57.27
N ASP A 316 0.38 14.26 56.43
CA ASP A 316 -0.96 13.63 56.48
C ASP A 316 -1.47 13.45 55.02
N PHE A 317 -2.56 12.74 54.66
CA PHE A 317 -3.71 12.18 55.39
C PHE A 317 -4.11 10.80 54.79
N SER A 318 -5.24 10.18 55.18
CA SER A 318 -5.63 8.81 54.78
C SER A 318 -7.10 8.60 54.37
N THR A 319 -7.32 7.75 53.35
CA THR A 319 -8.45 6.79 53.15
C THR A 319 -8.08 5.95 51.92
N VAL A 320 -7.73 4.66 51.94
CA VAL A 320 -8.25 3.45 52.61
C VAL A 320 -9.64 3.02 52.14
N VAL A 321 -9.65 2.07 51.19
CA VAL A 321 -10.57 0.92 51.19
C VAL A 321 -9.72 -0.32 50.94
N VAL A 322 -9.89 -1.34 51.78
CA VAL A 322 -9.22 -2.64 51.67
C VAL A 322 -10.09 -3.58 50.81
N VAL A 323 -9.46 -4.37 49.95
CA VAL A 323 -10.09 -5.53 49.28
C VAL A 323 -9.26 -6.77 49.65
N ASP A 324 -9.93 -7.87 49.98
CA ASP A 324 -9.36 -9.00 50.72
C ASP A 324 -8.22 -9.77 50.02
N ASP A 325 -7.24 -10.18 50.81
CA ASP A 325 -6.03 -10.95 50.41
C ASP A 325 -6.30 -12.34 49.78
N VAL A 326 -7.57 -12.76 49.66
CA VAL A 326 -7.96 -14.05 49.08
C VAL A 326 -8.00 -14.00 47.55
N GLU A 327 -8.37 -12.85 46.96
CA GLU A 327 -8.38 -12.66 45.50
C GLU A 327 -6.95 -12.61 44.96
N ALA A 328 -6.02 -11.96 45.68
CA ALA A 328 -4.62 -11.80 45.28
C ALA A 328 -3.88 -13.15 45.16
N GLN A 329 -4.15 -14.10 46.07
CA GLN A 329 -3.54 -15.43 46.01
C GLN A 329 -4.15 -16.30 44.90
N LYS A 330 -5.46 -16.15 44.59
CA LYS A 330 -6.06 -16.79 43.42
C LYS A 330 -5.55 -16.20 42.10
N ALA A 331 -5.43 -14.87 42.02
CA ALA A 331 -4.86 -14.18 40.87
C ALA A 331 -3.39 -14.56 40.64
N GLN A 332 -2.60 -14.72 41.70
CA GLN A 332 -1.24 -15.29 41.57
C GLN A 332 -1.27 -16.75 41.13
N ALA A 333 -2.16 -17.59 41.67
CA ALA A 333 -2.27 -18.99 41.25
C ALA A 333 -2.77 -19.17 39.80
N SER A 334 -3.63 -18.28 39.30
CA SER A 334 -4.10 -18.28 37.90
C SER A 334 -3.06 -17.68 36.96
N ALA A 335 -2.45 -16.54 37.29
CA ALA A 335 -1.35 -15.95 36.52
C ALA A 335 -0.15 -16.90 36.44
N GLN A 336 0.14 -17.66 37.49
CA GLN A 336 1.19 -18.68 37.50
C GLN A 336 0.79 -19.97 36.73
N ARG A 337 -0.51 -20.17 36.45
CA ARG A 337 -1.01 -21.22 35.54
C ARG A 337 -0.97 -20.79 34.07
N GLU A 338 -1.30 -19.54 33.77
CA GLU A 338 -1.21 -18.99 32.41
C GLU A 338 0.26 -18.80 32.00
N ALA A 339 1.11 -18.27 32.89
CA ALA A 339 2.55 -18.16 32.67
C ALA A 339 3.26 -19.53 32.53
N THR A 340 2.71 -20.62 33.07
CA THR A 340 3.23 -21.99 32.83
C THR A 340 2.70 -22.65 31.56
N THR A 341 1.71 -22.04 30.88
CA THR A 341 1.15 -22.59 29.64
C THR A 341 1.83 -22.00 28.39
N ASP A 342 2.15 -20.69 28.38
CA ASP A 342 2.74 -20.02 27.21
C ASP A 342 4.27 -19.80 27.27
N SER A 343 4.94 -20.23 28.34
CA SER A 343 6.41 -20.20 28.49
C SER A 343 7.16 -21.20 27.58
N ASN A 344 6.46 -21.91 26.70
CA ASN A 344 7.04 -22.84 25.72
C ASN A 344 7.35 -22.18 24.36
N LEU A 345 6.95 -20.93 24.12
CA LEU A 345 7.25 -20.22 22.87
C LEU A 345 8.71 -19.74 22.83
N VAL A 346 9.52 -20.50 22.09
CA VAL A 346 10.95 -20.21 21.88
C VAL A 346 11.15 -18.98 21.00
N PRO A 347 12.05 -18.04 21.37
CA PRO A 347 12.45 -16.95 20.48
C PRO A 347 13.06 -17.47 19.17
N VAL A 348 12.35 -17.27 18.06
CA VAL A 348 12.80 -17.65 16.70
C VAL A 348 13.57 -16.50 16.08
N GLU A 349 14.66 -16.78 15.36
CA GLU A 349 15.42 -15.74 14.66
C GLU A 349 14.63 -15.13 13.48
N PRO A 350 14.57 -13.78 13.37
CA PRO A 350 13.84 -13.11 12.31
C PRO A 350 14.41 -13.48 10.93
N TRP A 351 13.54 -13.80 9.97
CA TRP A 351 13.95 -14.18 8.61
C TRP A 351 14.81 -13.10 7.93
N GLN A 352 14.61 -11.83 8.30
CA GLN A 352 15.37 -10.68 7.83
C GLN A 352 16.89 -10.83 8.06
N PHE A 353 17.31 -11.47 9.17
CA PHE A 353 18.73 -11.74 9.43
C PHE A 353 19.33 -12.65 8.35
N HIS A 354 18.68 -13.77 8.04
CA HIS A 354 19.14 -14.67 6.99
C HIS A 354 19.06 -14.02 5.60
N PHE A 355 18.08 -13.15 5.34
CA PHE A 355 18.00 -12.40 4.09
C PHE A 355 19.18 -11.43 3.91
N MET A 356 19.61 -10.76 4.98
CA MET A 356 20.83 -9.93 4.97
C MET A 356 22.09 -10.77 4.75
N MET A 357 22.16 -11.98 5.35
CA MET A 357 23.26 -12.93 5.11
C MET A 357 23.27 -13.45 3.66
N PHE A 358 22.11 -13.63 3.02
CA PHE A 358 21.99 -13.94 1.59
C PHE A 358 22.58 -12.81 0.72
N LEU A 359 22.18 -11.55 0.98
CA LEU A 359 22.72 -10.40 0.24
C LEU A 359 24.21 -10.18 0.49
N GLY A 360 24.69 -10.40 1.71
CA GLY A 360 26.13 -10.43 2.02
C GLY A 360 26.86 -11.54 1.26
N GLY A 361 26.22 -12.71 1.12
CA GLY A 361 26.71 -13.83 0.31
C GLY A 361 26.90 -13.43 -1.15
N VAL A 362 25.92 -12.74 -1.74
CA VAL A 362 26.01 -12.22 -3.11
C VAL A 362 27.09 -11.13 -3.25
N TYR A 363 27.23 -10.25 -2.26
CA TYR A 363 28.29 -9.22 -2.23
C TYR A 363 29.69 -9.81 -2.10
N MET A 364 29.84 -10.95 -1.42
CA MET A 364 31.12 -11.65 -1.25
C MET A 364 31.78 -12.00 -2.58
N ALA A 365 31.01 -12.43 -3.60
CA ALA A 365 31.54 -12.62 -4.96
C ALA A 365 32.22 -11.36 -5.50
N MET A 366 31.51 -10.23 -5.44
CA MET A 366 31.99 -8.98 -6.02
C MET A 366 33.20 -8.43 -5.28
N VAL A 367 33.25 -8.54 -3.95
CA VAL A 367 34.43 -8.14 -3.17
C VAL A 367 35.64 -9.01 -3.48
N LEU A 368 35.52 -10.34 -3.38
CA LEU A 368 36.66 -11.25 -3.51
C LEU A 368 37.16 -11.43 -4.95
N THR A 369 36.39 -11.01 -5.96
CA THR A 369 36.82 -10.93 -7.37
C THR A 369 37.25 -9.54 -7.82
N ASP A 370 37.30 -8.56 -6.91
CA ASP A 370 37.57 -7.15 -7.22
C ASP A 370 36.64 -6.61 -8.33
N TRP A 371 35.38 -7.03 -8.28
CA TRP A 371 34.31 -6.70 -9.22
C TRP A 371 34.56 -7.10 -10.69
N ASN A 372 35.53 -7.99 -10.92
CA ASN A 372 36.00 -8.39 -12.24
C ASN A 372 35.39 -9.75 -12.68
N SER A 373 35.07 -9.87 -13.97
CA SER A 373 34.54 -11.08 -14.61
C SER A 373 35.64 -12.09 -14.95
N THR A 374 35.29 -13.23 -15.57
CA THR A 374 36.32 -14.14 -16.13
C THR A 374 36.69 -13.78 -17.56
N ASN A 375 35.73 -13.30 -18.35
CA ASN A 375 35.97 -12.65 -19.63
C ASN A 375 36.14 -11.14 -19.41
N SER A 376 37.24 -10.55 -19.87
CA SER A 376 37.77 -9.22 -19.50
C SER A 376 36.99 -7.99 -20.04
N THR A 377 35.66 -8.10 -20.19
CA THR A 377 34.83 -7.09 -20.84
C THR A 377 33.89 -6.37 -19.87
N SER A 378 34.10 -5.06 -19.72
CA SER A 378 33.22 -4.06 -19.09
C SER A 378 33.17 -3.96 -17.55
N ASN A 379 34.20 -3.32 -16.98
CA ASN A 379 34.18 -2.80 -15.60
C ASN A 379 33.22 -1.61 -15.38
N GLY A 380 32.75 -0.95 -16.45
CA GLY A 380 31.95 0.28 -16.35
C GLY A 380 30.63 0.13 -15.57
N VAL A 381 30.00 -1.05 -15.59
CA VAL A 381 28.80 -1.31 -14.77
C VAL A 381 29.16 -1.31 -13.27
N SER A 382 30.31 -1.87 -12.91
CA SER A 382 30.80 -1.88 -11.52
C SER A 382 31.12 -0.47 -11.01
N MET A 383 31.68 0.41 -11.85
CA MET A 383 31.81 1.84 -11.55
C MET A 383 30.45 2.50 -11.29
N TRP A 384 29.47 2.30 -12.18
CA TRP A 384 28.15 2.92 -12.06
C TRP A 384 27.37 2.45 -10.84
N VAL A 385 27.43 1.16 -10.49
CA VAL A 385 26.82 0.64 -9.24
C VAL A 385 27.42 1.35 -8.02
N LYS A 386 28.76 1.44 -7.94
CA LYS A 386 29.45 2.08 -6.80
C LYS A 386 29.12 3.57 -6.68
N ILE A 387 29.20 4.35 -7.77
CA ILE A 387 28.95 5.79 -7.71
C ILE A 387 27.46 6.13 -7.48
N VAL A 388 26.52 5.35 -8.02
CA VAL A 388 25.09 5.53 -7.73
C VAL A 388 24.77 5.18 -6.27
N SER A 389 25.38 4.12 -5.71
CA SER A 389 25.29 3.86 -4.27
C SER A 389 25.86 5.00 -3.42
N GLN A 390 26.93 5.67 -3.86
CA GLN A 390 27.44 6.88 -3.21
C GLN A 390 26.40 8.02 -3.25
N TRP A 391 25.76 8.29 -4.38
CA TRP A 391 24.74 9.34 -4.47
C TRP A 391 23.49 9.02 -3.65
N LEU A 392 23.08 7.75 -3.58
CA LEU A 392 22.01 7.30 -2.68
C LEU A 392 22.41 7.47 -1.21
N THR A 393 23.68 7.22 -0.83
CA THR A 393 24.21 7.57 0.50
C THR A 393 24.00 9.04 0.81
N ILE A 394 24.32 9.91 -0.15
CA ILE A 394 24.23 11.35 0.02
C ILE A 394 22.80 11.80 0.28
N LEU A 395 21.86 11.32 -0.54
CA LEU A 395 20.43 11.62 -0.39
C LEU A 395 19.87 11.08 0.93
N LEU A 396 20.24 9.86 1.32
CA LEU A 396 19.79 9.25 2.57
C LEU A 396 20.28 10.02 3.79
N PHE A 397 21.56 10.40 3.85
CA PHE A 397 22.12 11.12 5.00
C PHE A 397 21.58 12.55 5.12
N LEU A 398 21.37 13.25 4.00
CA LEU A 398 20.70 14.55 4.01
C LEU A 398 19.25 14.41 4.48
N TRP A 399 18.53 13.41 3.99
CA TRP A 399 17.13 13.20 4.37
C TRP A 399 16.98 12.85 5.86
N THR A 400 17.78 11.93 6.41
CA THR A 400 17.71 11.57 7.83
C THR A 400 18.10 12.72 8.75
N SER A 401 19.02 13.59 8.33
CA SER A 401 19.44 14.76 9.11
C SER A 401 18.44 15.92 9.04
N VAL A 402 17.83 16.15 7.87
CA VAL A 402 17.02 17.35 7.60
C VAL A 402 15.52 17.15 7.80
N ALA A 403 14.98 15.98 7.44
CA ALA A 403 13.53 15.74 7.46
C ALA A 403 12.90 15.88 8.86
N PRO A 404 13.49 15.37 9.97
CA PRO A 404 12.92 15.53 11.31
C PRO A 404 12.75 16.99 11.76
N LYS A 405 13.58 17.91 11.25
CA LYS A 405 13.50 19.34 11.58
C LYS A 405 12.57 20.11 10.63
N LEU A 406 12.45 19.70 9.36
CA LEU A 406 11.53 20.33 8.40
C LEU A 406 10.05 19.95 8.63
N PHE A 407 9.78 18.79 9.26
CA PHE A 407 8.41 18.35 9.52
C PHE A 407 8.26 17.76 10.95
N PRO A 408 8.44 18.57 12.01
CA PRO A 408 8.48 18.08 13.40
C PRO A 408 7.21 17.32 13.85
N ASN A 409 6.08 17.56 13.18
CA ASN A 409 4.79 16.91 13.47
C ASN A 409 4.61 15.56 12.73
N ARG A 410 5.69 14.96 12.19
CA ARG A 410 5.66 13.64 11.53
C ARG A 410 6.68 12.71 12.16
N ASP A 411 6.25 11.50 12.49
CA ASP A 411 7.19 10.45 12.90
C ASP A 411 7.93 9.88 11.69
N PHE A 412 9.19 10.28 11.53
CA PHE A 412 10.08 9.79 10.49
C PHE A 412 10.55 8.35 10.68
N ARG A 413 10.36 7.75 11.86
CA ARG A 413 10.63 6.34 12.12
C ARG A 413 9.74 5.45 11.25
N VAL A 414 8.50 5.88 10.98
CA VAL A 414 7.49 5.14 10.21
C VAL A 414 7.71 5.22 8.69
N TYR A 415 8.24 6.33 8.17
CA TYR A 415 8.33 6.56 6.71
C TYR A 415 9.40 5.76 5.96
N PHE A 416 10.42 5.21 6.65
CA PHE A 416 11.29 4.20 6.03
C PHE A 416 10.66 2.79 6.05
N ALA A 417 9.78 2.51 7.02
CA ALA A 417 9.06 1.24 7.12
C ALA A 417 7.95 1.07 6.06
N SER A 418 7.41 2.17 5.51
CA SER A 418 6.35 2.12 4.48
C SER A 418 6.78 1.59 3.11
N SER A 419 8.04 1.16 2.94
CA SER A 419 8.56 0.56 1.71
C SER A 419 8.30 -0.95 1.60
N GLY A 420 7.78 -1.60 2.65
CA GLY A 420 7.31 -3.00 2.64
C GLY A 420 8.39 -4.09 2.52
N LEU A 421 9.61 -3.76 2.07
CA LEU A 421 10.70 -4.73 1.94
C LEU A 421 11.38 -5.08 3.27
N LEU A 422 11.35 -4.17 4.25
CA LEU A 422 12.06 -4.29 5.53
C LEU A 422 11.31 -3.60 6.67
N LYS A 423 11.00 -4.35 7.73
CA LYS A 423 10.73 -3.77 9.05
C LYS A 423 12.06 -3.33 9.67
N LEU A 424 12.34 -2.03 9.63
CA LEU A 424 13.58 -1.37 10.11
C LEU A 424 13.38 -0.66 11.47
N ASP A 425 12.14 -0.59 11.94
CA ASP A 425 11.68 -0.03 13.20
C ASP A 425 12.41 -0.62 14.42
N GLU A 426 12.51 -1.95 14.50
CA GLU A 426 13.07 -2.64 15.68
C GLU A 426 14.60 -2.68 15.76
N VAL A 427 15.34 -2.19 14.75
CA VAL A 427 16.79 -2.48 14.62
C VAL A 427 17.69 -1.26 14.79
N PHE A 428 17.25 -0.08 14.34
CA PHE A 428 18.15 1.07 14.13
C PHE A 428 17.85 2.29 15.02
N PHE A 429 16.66 2.41 15.64
CA PHE A 429 16.28 3.66 16.34
C PHE A 429 15.59 3.45 17.70
N THR A 430 16.29 2.82 18.65
CA THR A 430 15.97 3.00 20.08
C THR A 430 16.25 4.45 20.52
N PRO A 431 15.35 5.10 21.29
CA PRO A 431 15.59 6.46 21.78
C PRO A 431 16.62 6.47 22.93
N PRO A 432 17.44 7.53 23.06
CA PRO A 432 18.09 7.85 24.32
C PRO A 432 17.04 8.15 25.40
N THR A 433 17.25 7.64 26.60
CA THR A 433 16.40 7.97 27.76
C THR A 433 16.61 9.41 28.21
N SER A 434 15.51 10.04 28.65
CA SER A 434 15.43 11.37 29.30
C SER A 434 15.92 12.61 28.52
N ALA A 435 14.97 13.43 28.09
CA ALA A 435 15.11 14.88 28.05
C ALA A 435 13.74 15.53 28.30
N SER A 436 13.59 16.27 29.40
CA SER A 436 12.31 16.92 29.75
C SER A 436 12.06 18.14 28.85
N SER A 437 11.17 18.02 27.86
CA SER A 437 10.77 19.15 27.03
C SER A 437 9.71 20.02 27.73
N ARG A 438 10.18 20.96 28.55
CA ARG A 438 9.42 22.21 28.82
C ARG A 438 9.33 22.98 27.50
N GLY A 439 8.17 22.99 26.87
CA GLY A 439 7.90 23.75 25.65
C GLY A 439 6.42 24.07 25.58
N GLY A 440 6.05 25.30 25.95
CA GLY A 440 4.65 25.71 26.01
C GLY A 440 4.05 25.84 24.60
N THR A 441 3.17 24.92 24.23
CA THR A 441 2.12 25.20 23.26
C THR A 441 1.10 26.11 23.94
N SER A 442 0.74 27.22 23.29
CA SER A 442 -0.39 28.05 23.69
C SER A 442 -1.68 27.28 23.42
N THR A 443 -2.06 26.42 24.34
CA THR A 443 -3.40 25.83 24.38
C THR A 443 -4.40 26.97 24.53
N VAL A 444 -5.09 27.30 23.43
CA VAL A 444 -6.39 27.94 23.54
C VAL A 444 -7.26 26.92 24.26
N SER A 445 -7.43 27.11 25.57
CA SER A 445 -8.35 26.31 26.36
C SER A 445 -9.75 26.58 25.83
N VAL A 446 -10.24 25.69 24.95
CA VAL A 446 -11.67 25.53 24.74
C VAL A 446 -12.20 25.10 26.10
N THR A 447 -12.76 26.05 26.84
CA THR A 447 -13.30 25.83 28.18
C THR A 447 -14.32 24.71 28.07
N SER A 448 -14.12 23.64 28.84
CA SER A 448 -15.05 22.53 28.95
C SER A 448 -16.45 23.06 29.23
N SER A 449 -17.30 23.09 28.20
CA SER A 449 -18.70 23.50 28.35
C SER A 449 -19.35 22.55 29.33
N ALA A 450 -19.99 23.09 30.37
CA ALA A 450 -20.67 22.26 31.37
C ALA A 450 -21.63 21.28 30.68
N SER A 451 -21.53 20.01 31.07
CA SER A 451 -22.27 18.89 30.50
C SER A 451 -23.76 19.19 30.47
N ALA A 452 -24.38 19.11 29.29
CA ALA A 452 -25.83 19.07 29.21
C ALA A 452 -26.34 17.83 29.98
N PRO A 453 -27.52 17.87 30.62
CA PRO A 453 -28.08 16.67 31.21
C PRO A 453 -28.32 15.62 30.10
N PRO A 454 -27.86 14.38 30.23
CA PRO A 454 -28.12 13.34 29.22
C PRO A 454 -29.63 13.08 29.01
N ALA A 455 -30.01 12.64 27.82
CA ALA A 455 -31.34 12.10 27.52
C ALA A 455 -31.42 10.58 27.76
N PHE A 456 -30.30 9.88 27.55
CA PHE A 456 -30.20 8.42 27.67
C PHE A 456 -29.03 8.03 28.61
N ASP A 457 -29.14 6.88 29.25
CA ASP A 457 -28.05 6.33 30.09
C ASP A 457 -27.13 5.36 29.32
N ARG A 458 -27.71 4.62 28.36
CA ARG A 458 -27.06 3.52 27.65
C ARG A 458 -27.19 3.68 26.14
N LEU A 459 -26.14 3.30 25.41
CA LEU A 459 -26.10 3.28 23.95
C LEU A 459 -25.76 1.88 23.44
N VAL A 460 -26.53 1.37 22.48
CA VAL A 460 -26.14 0.21 21.67
C VAL A 460 -25.98 0.69 20.22
N ILE A 461 -24.76 0.65 19.69
CA ILE A 461 -24.46 0.93 18.28
C ILE A 461 -24.43 -0.41 17.54
N VAL A 462 -25.44 -0.65 16.70
CA VAL A 462 -25.50 -1.74 15.74
C VAL A 462 -25.07 -1.19 14.38
N LEU A 463 -23.81 -1.42 14.04
CA LEU A 463 -23.25 -1.05 12.75
C LEU A 463 -23.30 -2.28 11.82
N ILE A 464 -23.91 -2.15 10.65
CA ILE A 464 -23.90 -3.20 9.63
C ILE A 464 -23.24 -2.61 8.38
N ASP A 465 -22.11 -3.18 7.97
CA ASP A 465 -21.31 -2.70 6.84
C ASP A 465 -22.13 -2.74 5.54
N ALA A 466 -22.02 -1.68 4.74
CA ALA A 466 -22.67 -1.47 3.44
C ALA A 466 -24.22 -1.57 3.37
N MET A 467 -24.94 -1.55 4.50
CA MET A 467 -26.41 -1.55 4.55
C MET A 467 -27.01 -0.25 3.97
N ARG A 468 -27.52 -0.37 2.75
CA ARG A 468 -28.25 0.68 2.02
C ARG A 468 -29.56 1.05 2.72
N ALA A 469 -29.93 2.33 2.68
CA ALA A 469 -31.16 2.82 3.31
C ALA A 469 -32.46 2.21 2.73
N ASP A 470 -32.49 1.79 1.45
CA ASP A 470 -33.69 1.15 0.85
C ASP A 470 -33.92 -0.30 1.32
N MET A 471 -32.94 -0.93 1.98
CA MET A 471 -33.10 -2.23 2.65
C MET A 471 -34.02 -2.16 3.88
N VAL A 472 -34.32 -0.96 4.39
CA VAL A 472 -35.27 -0.76 5.52
C VAL A 472 -36.31 0.30 5.20
N LEU A 473 -35.89 1.48 4.72
CA LEU A 473 -36.77 2.63 4.48
C LEU A 473 -37.56 2.54 3.15
N GLY A 474 -37.28 1.54 2.33
CA GLY A 474 -37.88 1.35 1.01
C GLY A 474 -37.29 2.25 -0.09
N SER A 475 -37.60 1.91 -1.35
CA SER A 475 -37.02 2.57 -2.52
C SER A 475 -37.40 4.06 -2.62
N ASP A 476 -38.60 4.42 -2.17
CA ASP A 476 -39.09 5.80 -2.20
C ASP A 476 -38.28 6.76 -1.32
N ALA A 477 -37.67 6.29 -0.22
CA ALA A 477 -36.77 7.11 0.58
C ALA A 477 -35.43 7.39 -0.13
N LEU A 478 -34.94 6.42 -0.92
CA LEU A 478 -33.63 6.48 -1.57
C LEU A 478 -33.65 7.18 -2.94
N TYR A 479 -34.76 7.14 -3.68
CA TYR A 479 -34.89 7.84 -4.98
C TYR A 479 -35.87 9.03 -4.98
N GLY A 480 -36.76 9.12 -3.97
CA GLY A 480 -37.82 10.13 -3.92
C GLY A 480 -39.05 9.74 -4.76
N SER A 481 -40.25 9.95 -4.22
CA SER A 481 -41.50 9.47 -4.84
C SER A 481 -41.81 10.07 -6.22
N ALA A 482 -41.22 11.23 -6.55
CA ALA A 482 -41.41 11.93 -7.83
C ALA A 482 -40.59 11.35 -9.01
N VAL A 483 -39.61 10.47 -8.77
CA VAL A 483 -38.77 9.91 -9.85
C VAL A 483 -39.48 8.73 -10.53
N SER A 484 -40.14 9.03 -11.64
CA SER A 484 -40.88 8.09 -12.49
C SER A 484 -40.04 7.62 -13.70
N THR A 485 -38.97 6.89 -13.42
CA THR A 485 -38.21 6.14 -14.45
C THR A 485 -38.52 4.66 -14.35
N SER A 486 -38.56 3.96 -15.49
CA SER A 486 -38.84 2.51 -15.55
C SER A 486 -37.89 1.66 -14.70
N GLN A 487 -36.62 2.09 -14.57
CA GLN A 487 -35.63 1.48 -13.67
C GLN A 487 -36.09 1.54 -12.21
N VAL A 488 -36.46 2.73 -11.71
CA VAL A 488 -36.98 2.93 -10.35
C VAL A 488 -38.28 2.14 -10.13
N GLN A 489 -39.11 1.96 -11.16
CA GLN A 489 -40.33 1.15 -11.05
C GLN A 489 -40.04 -0.35 -10.90
N GLY A 490 -39.10 -0.90 -11.69
CA GLY A 490 -38.62 -2.28 -11.48
C GLY A 490 -37.92 -2.50 -10.13
N LYS A 491 -37.22 -1.48 -9.59
CA LYS A 491 -36.66 -1.50 -8.23
C LYS A 491 -37.74 -1.44 -7.12
N ARG A 492 -38.98 -0.98 -7.41
CA ARG A 492 -40.13 -1.03 -6.49
C ARG A 492 -40.87 -2.36 -6.51
N GLU A 493 -40.78 -3.14 -7.59
CA GLU A 493 -41.41 -4.46 -7.68
C GLU A 493 -40.67 -5.55 -6.88
N ASN A 494 -39.37 -5.36 -6.64
CA ASN A 494 -38.53 -6.19 -5.75
C ASN A 494 -37.93 -5.34 -4.62
N GLU A 495 -38.77 -4.84 -3.70
CA GLU A 495 -38.28 -4.07 -2.55
C GLU A 495 -37.44 -4.92 -1.58
N LEU A 496 -36.18 -4.52 -1.36
CA LEU A 496 -35.30 -5.11 -0.34
C LEU A 496 -35.87 -4.96 1.08
N SER A 497 -36.63 -3.89 1.34
CA SER A 497 -37.32 -3.66 2.62
C SER A 497 -38.34 -4.73 3.01
N SER A 498 -38.73 -5.61 2.07
CA SER A 498 -39.58 -6.77 2.38
C SER A 498 -38.85 -7.88 3.15
N PHE A 499 -37.51 -7.88 3.16
CA PHE A 499 -36.69 -8.87 3.88
C PHE A 499 -36.27 -8.42 5.29
N MET A 500 -36.63 -7.19 5.69
CA MET A 500 -36.46 -6.69 7.07
C MET A 500 -37.80 -6.22 7.70
N PRO A 501 -38.82 -7.10 7.76
CA PRO A 501 -40.17 -6.72 8.17
C PRO A 501 -40.27 -6.24 9.63
N TYR A 502 -39.49 -6.80 10.56
CA TYR A 502 -39.50 -6.35 11.96
C TYR A 502 -38.89 -4.95 12.08
N THR A 503 -37.73 -4.74 11.49
CA THR A 503 -37.02 -3.45 11.52
C THR A 503 -37.88 -2.37 10.86
N LYS A 504 -38.60 -2.69 9.78
CA LYS A 504 -39.56 -1.78 9.15
C LYS A 504 -40.74 -1.44 10.09
N SER A 505 -41.31 -2.41 10.82
CA SER A 505 -42.46 -2.14 11.72
C SER A 505 -42.14 -1.16 12.85
N LEU A 506 -40.88 -1.11 13.30
CA LEU A 506 -40.43 -0.14 14.32
C LEU A 506 -40.65 1.33 13.90
N LEU A 507 -40.64 1.63 12.59
CA LEU A 507 -40.94 2.95 12.05
C LEU A 507 -42.45 3.23 12.09
N ASP A 508 -43.26 2.26 11.66
CA ASP A 508 -44.72 2.34 11.61
C ASP A 508 -45.35 2.43 13.01
N GLU A 509 -44.71 1.81 14.02
CA GLU A 509 -45.09 1.85 15.43
C GLU A 509 -44.65 3.16 16.15
N GLY A 510 -43.86 4.03 15.50
CA GLY A 510 -43.35 5.27 16.11
C GLY A 510 -42.31 5.05 17.21
N VAL A 511 -41.72 3.85 17.27
CA VAL A 511 -40.65 3.48 18.22
C VAL A 511 -39.24 3.70 17.65
N ALA A 512 -39.13 4.08 16.37
CA ALA A 512 -37.88 4.42 15.74
C ALA A 512 -37.99 5.61 14.76
N LEU A 513 -36.87 6.31 14.56
CA LEU A 513 -36.70 7.39 13.57
C LEU A 513 -35.65 6.99 12.54
N GLY A 514 -36.06 6.83 11.28
CA GLY A 514 -35.21 6.39 10.17
C GLY A 514 -34.87 7.51 9.18
N TYR A 515 -33.59 7.67 8.89
CA TYR A 515 -33.00 8.65 7.99
C TYR A 515 -32.10 7.97 6.94
N VAL A 516 -32.01 8.59 5.77
CA VAL A 516 -30.98 8.29 4.78
C VAL A 516 -29.73 9.09 5.17
N GLY A 517 -28.71 8.39 5.68
CA GLY A 517 -27.42 8.95 6.04
C GLY A 517 -26.54 9.13 4.80
N TYR A 518 -26.33 10.37 4.38
CA TYR A 518 -25.45 10.69 3.26
C TYR A 518 -23.99 10.43 3.64
N ALA A 519 -23.45 9.38 3.05
CA ALA A 519 -22.06 8.97 3.09
C ALA A 519 -21.30 9.65 1.94
N SER A 520 -20.50 10.67 2.28
CA SER A 520 -19.67 11.38 1.29
C SER A 520 -18.58 10.46 0.68
N VAL A 521 -18.03 10.84 -0.47
CA VAL A 521 -16.91 10.09 -1.07
C VAL A 521 -15.66 10.28 -0.21
N PRO A 522 -14.90 9.24 0.17
CA PRO A 522 -15.08 7.83 -0.17
C PRO A 522 -16.07 7.07 0.73
N THR A 523 -16.87 6.21 0.10
CA THR A 523 -17.80 5.25 0.71
C THR A 523 -17.09 3.92 0.96
N VAL A 524 -16.14 3.91 1.90
CA VAL A 524 -15.37 2.70 2.31
C VAL A 524 -15.31 2.66 3.83
N THR A 525 -15.17 1.49 4.45
CA THR A 525 -15.29 1.27 5.90
C THR A 525 -14.45 2.22 6.77
N MET A 526 -13.11 2.17 6.75
CA MET A 526 -12.29 2.96 7.69
C MET A 526 -12.53 4.49 7.62
N PRO A 527 -12.66 5.15 6.45
CA PRO A 527 -12.94 6.59 6.37
C PRO A 527 -14.35 6.93 6.86
N ARG A 528 -15.30 6.01 6.69
CA ARG A 528 -16.68 6.15 7.16
C ARG A 528 -16.81 5.96 8.66
N LEU A 529 -16.15 4.95 9.24
CA LEU A 529 -15.96 4.81 10.69
C LEU A 529 -15.39 6.10 11.30
N LYS A 530 -14.37 6.71 10.67
CA LYS A 530 -13.85 8.01 11.10
C LYS A 530 -14.89 9.13 11.02
N ALA A 531 -15.73 9.17 9.99
CA ALA A 531 -16.80 10.16 9.90
C ALA A 531 -17.84 9.98 11.03
N LEU A 532 -18.25 8.74 11.30
CA LEU A 532 -19.24 8.37 12.31
C LEU A 532 -18.79 8.61 13.77
N VAL A 533 -17.48 8.76 14.02
CA VAL A 533 -16.93 9.02 15.38
C VAL A 533 -16.33 10.41 15.56
N THR A 534 -15.90 11.10 14.50
CA THR A 534 -15.33 12.47 14.58
C THR A 534 -16.30 13.58 14.20
N GLY A 535 -17.34 13.27 13.41
CA GLY A 535 -18.22 14.29 12.82
C GLY A 535 -17.57 15.06 11.68
N LYS A 536 -16.47 14.56 11.12
CA LYS A 536 -15.70 15.21 10.05
C LYS A 536 -15.88 14.48 8.71
N SER A 537 -16.03 15.22 7.61
CA SER A 537 -15.97 14.61 6.29
C SER A 537 -14.56 14.08 6.01
N PRO A 538 -14.38 12.78 5.70
CA PRO A 538 -13.06 12.20 5.52
C PRO A 538 -12.45 12.66 4.19
N ALA A 539 -11.13 12.67 4.14
CA ALA A 539 -10.41 13.10 2.95
C ALA A 539 -10.19 11.92 1.99
N PHE A 540 -10.10 12.21 0.68
CA PHE A 540 -9.82 11.21 -0.36
C PHE A 540 -8.46 10.48 -0.20
N ILE A 541 -7.57 11.00 0.66
CA ILE A 541 -6.32 10.35 1.08
C ILE A 541 -6.57 9.17 2.04
N ASP A 542 -7.67 9.19 2.79
CA ASP A 542 -7.93 8.18 3.82
C ASP A 542 -8.17 6.79 3.21
N ILE A 543 -8.67 6.68 1.97
CA ILE A 543 -8.71 5.40 1.21
C ILE A 543 -7.36 4.67 1.23
N LEU A 544 -6.26 5.41 1.04
CA LEU A 544 -4.91 4.83 1.03
C LEU A 544 -4.44 4.43 2.43
N LYS A 545 -5.02 5.02 3.48
CA LYS A 545 -4.81 4.61 4.87
C LYS A 545 -5.68 3.42 5.29
N ASN A 546 -6.75 3.07 4.54
CA ASN A 546 -7.57 1.88 4.86
C ASN A 546 -6.74 0.61 4.87
N PHE A 547 -5.78 0.51 3.96
CA PHE A 547 -4.85 -0.61 3.87
C PHE A 547 -3.80 -0.65 5.00
N ASN A 548 -3.72 0.38 5.85
CA ASN A 548 -2.79 0.48 6.97
C ASN A 548 -3.37 1.40 8.05
N SER A 549 -4.40 0.91 8.76
CA SER A 549 -5.07 1.64 9.83
C SER A 549 -4.12 1.87 11.02
N VAL A 550 -3.97 3.15 11.39
CA VAL A 550 -3.17 3.63 12.53
C VAL A 550 -4.12 4.35 13.51
N GLU A 551 -3.79 4.29 14.80
CA GLU A 551 -4.49 4.94 15.93
C GLU A 551 -5.01 6.35 15.58
N LEU A 552 -6.26 6.63 15.94
CA LEU A 552 -6.89 7.91 15.66
C LEU A 552 -6.48 8.95 16.72
N ALA A 553 -5.49 9.77 16.38
CA ALA A 553 -4.99 10.85 17.22
C ALA A 553 -5.86 12.12 17.25
N GLU A 554 -6.96 12.17 16.49
CA GLU A 554 -7.93 13.28 16.50
C GLU A 554 -9.02 13.02 17.56
N GLU A 555 -9.44 14.06 18.29
CA GLU A 555 -10.53 14.00 19.27
C GLU A 555 -11.82 13.48 18.62
N ASN A 556 -12.50 12.55 19.29
CA ASN A 556 -13.64 11.82 18.77
C ASN A 556 -14.61 11.38 19.88
N LEU A 557 -15.83 11.01 19.50
CA LEU A 557 -16.90 10.65 20.41
C LEU A 557 -16.56 9.46 21.33
N VAL A 558 -15.81 8.47 20.85
CA VAL A 558 -15.43 7.27 21.64
C VAL A 558 -14.52 7.69 22.80
N GLN A 559 -13.46 8.44 22.51
CA GLN A 559 -12.55 8.97 23.53
C GLN A 559 -13.25 9.96 24.48
N LEU A 560 -14.19 10.79 23.98
CA LEU A 560 -14.93 11.70 24.85
C LEU A 560 -15.87 10.96 25.81
N LEU A 561 -16.53 9.89 25.37
CA LEU A 561 -17.35 9.03 26.24
C LEU A 561 -16.49 8.32 27.29
N GLU A 562 -15.35 7.74 26.88
CA GLU A 562 -14.36 7.13 27.79
C GLU A 562 -13.87 8.13 28.85
N HIS A 563 -13.46 9.34 28.44
CA HIS A 563 -13.00 10.39 29.36
C HIS A 563 -14.10 10.92 30.29
N HIS A 564 -15.38 10.81 29.93
CA HIS A 564 -16.51 11.10 30.82
C HIS A 564 -16.92 9.89 31.69
N GLY A 565 -16.15 8.79 31.66
CA GLY A 565 -16.32 7.63 32.53
C GLY A 565 -17.29 6.57 32.01
N HIS A 566 -17.77 6.67 30.77
CA HIS A 566 -18.61 5.62 30.17
C HIS A 566 -17.77 4.38 29.84
N ARG A 567 -18.29 3.21 30.22
CA ARG A 567 -17.66 1.91 29.96
C ARG A 567 -18.10 1.39 28.60
N ILE A 568 -17.16 1.35 27.66
CA ILE A 568 -17.40 0.99 26.26
C ILE A 568 -16.97 -0.46 26.01
N VAL A 569 -17.82 -1.25 25.35
CA VAL A 569 -17.58 -2.65 24.97
C VAL A 569 -17.72 -2.79 23.45
N PHE A 570 -16.86 -3.59 22.81
CA PHE A 570 -16.83 -3.72 21.34
C PHE A 570 -16.72 -5.16 20.83
N TYR A 571 -17.54 -5.54 19.86
CA TYR A 571 -17.39 -6.81 19.12
C TYR A 571 -17.57 -6.59 17.60
N GLY A 572 -16.65 -7.05 16.76
CA GLY A 572 -16.78 -6.95 15.29
C GLY A 572 -15.45 -6.77 14.55
N ASP A 573 -15.41 -5.89 13.54
CA ASP A 573 -14.19 -5.60 12.75
C ASP A 573 -13.00 -5.09 13.59
N ASP A 574 -11.83 -5.71 13.42
CA ASP A 574 -10.59 -5.34 14.09
C ASP A 574 -10.07 -3.92 13.73
N THR A 575 -10.63 -3.27 12.70
CA THR A 575 -10.38 -1.84 12.41
C THR A 575 -10.69 -0.94 13.60
N TRP A 576 -11.73 -1.23 14.41
CA TRP A 576 -12.01 -0.46 15.62
C TRP A 576 -10.87 -0.55 16.65
N LEU A 577 -10.29 -1.74 16.83
CA LEU A 577 -9.16 -1.94 17.74
C LEU A 577 -7.88 -1.23 17.26
N LYS A 578 -7.70 -1.11 15.95
CA LYS A 578 -6.58 -0.35 15.33
C LYS A 578 -6.77 1.16 15.46
N LEU A 579 -8.01 1.65 15.44
CA LEU A 579 -8.33 3.07 15.61
C LEU A 579 -8.33 3.50 17.09
N PHE A 580 -8.81 2.63 18.00
CA PHE A 580 -9.04 2.92 19.43
C PHE A 580 -8.43 1.84 20.35
N PRO A 581 -7.10 1.67 20.36
CA PRO A 581 -6.44 0.54 21.03
C PRO A 581 -6.53 0.53 22.57
N LYS A 582 -7.15 1.53 23.20
CA LYS A 582 -7.22 1.70 24.66
C LYS A 582 -8.62 1.97 25.22
N SER A 583 -9.61 2.24 24.36
CA SER A 583 -10.91 2.79 24.78
C SER A 583 -11.99 1.76 25.12
N PHE A 584 -11.67 0.46 25.10
CA PHE A 584 -12.64 -0.61 25.31
C PHE A 584 -12.36 -1.39 26.60
N LEU A 585 -13.37 -1.51 27.47
CA LEU A 585 -13.34 -2.30 28.70
C LEU A 585 -13.27 -3.81 28.40
N ARG A 586 -14.02 -4.24 27.39
CA ARG A 586 -14.01 -5.60 26.83
C ARG A 586 -14.07 -5.49 25.32
N HIS A 587 -13.32 -6.33 24.62
CA HIS A 587 -13.42 -6.37 23.18
C HIS A 587 -13.06 -7.71 22.55
N GLU A 588 -13.64 -8.01 21.39
CA GLU A 588 -13.12 -9.02 20.46
C GLU A 588 -13.20 -8.53 19.01
N GLY A 589 -12.10 -8.68 18.26
CA GLY A 589 -11.98 -8.20 16.88
C GLY A 589 -11.71 -9.33 15.90
N THR A 590 -12.41 -9.34 14.78
CA THR A 590 -12.17 -10.26 13.64
C THR A 590 -11.73 -9.44 12.42
N SER A 591 -10.83 -9.96 11.59
CA SER A 591 -10.29 -9.22 10.43
C SER A 591 -11.30 -9.16 9.28
N GLY A 592 -11.91 -8.00 9.02
CA GLY A 592 -12.86 -7.82 7.91
C GLY A 592 -12.28 -8.00 6.50
N PHE A 593 -10.97 -7.96 6.29
CA PHE A 593 -10.36 -7.92 4.95
C PHE A 593 -10.48 -9.20 4.09
N PHE A 594 -11.18 -10.25 4.53
CA PHE A 594 -11.38 -11.50 3.79
C PHE A 594 -12.83 -11.65 3.33
N THR A 595 -13.18 -10.98 2.23
CA THR A 595 -14.55 -10.86 1.68
C THR A 595 -15.22 -12.18 1.24
N ARG A 596 -14.54 -13.33 1.35
CA ARG A 596 -15.13 -14.66 1.13
C ARG A 596 -15.79 -15.25 2.39
N ASP A 597 -15.47 -14.73 3.58
CA ASP A 597 -16.17 -15.10 4.81
C ASP A 597 -17.46 -14.28 4.95
N THR A 598 -18.63 -14.91 4.92
CA THR A 598 -19.91 -14.23 5.13
C THR A 598 -20.53 -14.51 6.49
N VAL A 599 -19.83 -15.20 7.41
CA VAL A 599 -20.45 -15.75 8.62
C VAL A 599 -19.55 -15.78 9.88
N GLU A 600 -18.22 -15.86 9.78
CA GLU A 600 -17.32 -15.97 10.95
C GLU A 600 -17.37 -14.70 11.80
N VAL A 601 -17.29 -13.52 11.17
CA VAL A 601 -17.43 -12.22 11.87
C VAL A 601 -18.80 -12.10 12.54
N ASP A 602 -19.88 -12.36 11.80
CA ASP A 602 -21.25 -12.18 12.30
C ASP A 602 -21.59 -13.17 13.43
N ASN A 603 -21.07 -14.41 13.35
CA ASN A 603 -21.12 -15.39 14.45
C ASN A 603 -20.27 -14.96 15.66
N ASN A 604 -19.12 -14.32 15.43
CA ASN A 604 -18.27 -13.80 16.50
C ASN A 604 -19.05 -12.78 17.33
N VAL A 605 -19.63 -11.78 16.68
CA VAL A 605 -20.46 -10.76 17.33
C VAL A 605 -21.67 -11.38 18.04
N THR A 606 -22.44 -12.20 17.33
CA THR A 606 -23.75 -12.70 17.80
C THR A 606 -23.65 -13.59 19.05
N ARG A 607 -22.55 -14.33 19.23
CA ARG A 607 -22.39 -15.20 20.41
C ARG A 607 -22.24 -14.41 21.72
N HIS A 608 -21.68 -13.20 21.67
CA HIS A 608 -21.47 -12.34 22.85
C HIS A 608 -22.74 -11.62 23.28
N LEU A 609 -23.69 -11.39 22.36
CA LEU A 609 -24.98 -10.74 22.67
C LEU A 609 -25.75 -11.46 23.79
N LYS A 610 -25.64 -12.79 23.91
CA LYS A 610 -26.34 -13.57 24.95
C LYS A 610 -25.90 -13.23 26.37
N ASP A 611 -24.64 -12.82 26.54
CA ASP A 611 -24.04 -12.50 27.84
C ASP A 611 -24.21 -11.02 28.21
N GLU A 612 -24.07 -10.13 27.22
CA GLU A 612 -24.11 -8.67 27.37
C GLU A 612 -25.56 -8.13 27.40
N LEU A 613 -26.44 -8.77 26.63
CA LEU A 613 -27.88 -8.45 26.51
C LEU A 613 -28.77 -9.55 27.13
N ASP A 614 -28.36 -10.11 28.28
CA ASP A 614 -29.25 -10.94 29.10
C ASP A 614 -30.52 -10.14 29.48
N PRO A 615 -31.73 -10.53 29.04
CA PRO A 615 -32.96 -9.77 29.27
C PRO A 615 -33.35 -9.60 30.73
N GLN A 616 -32.94 -10.54 31.61
CA GLN A 616 -33.24 -10.48 33.05
C GLN A 616 -32.09 -9.89 33.87
N MET A 617 -30.95 -9.61 33.24
CA MET A 617 -29.72 -9.14 33.87
C MET A 617 -29.24 -10.03 35.02
N HIS A 618 -29.22 -11.35 34.84
CA HIS A 618 -28.55 -12.27 35.78
C HIS A 618 -27.04 -12.35 35.49
N HIS A 619 -26.67 -12.31 34.22
CA HIS A 619 -25.28 -12.41 33.79
C HIS A 619 -24.50 -11.14 34.14
N ALA A 620 -23.30 -11.28 34.71
CA ALA A 620 -22.51 -10.17 35.25
C ALA A 620 -22.23 -9.07 34.20
N LYS A 621 -21.89 -9.47 32.96
CA LYS A 621 -21.60 -8.53 31.86
C LYS A 621 -22.76 -7.59 31.51
N SER A 622 -24.02 -7.96 31.82
CA SER A 622 -25.17 -7.09 31.51
C SER A 622 -25.23 -5.80 32.34
N HIS A 623 -24.52 -5.72 33.47
CA HIS A 623 -24.56 -4.60 34.40
C HIS A 623 -23.46 -3.55 34.17
N ASP A 624 -22.36 -3.91 33.52
CA ASP A 624 -21.10 -3.17 33.62
C ASP A 624 -20.64 -2.45 32.35
N TRP A 625 -21.48 -2.40 31.33
CA TRP A 625 -21.31 -1.52 30.16
C TRP A 625 -22.33 -0.36 30.16
N ASP A 626 -21.91 0.74 29.55
CA ASP A 626 -22.73 1.94 29.28
C ASP A 626 -22.87 2.20 27.77
N VAL A 627 -21.86 1.79 26.99
CA VAL A 627 -21.90 1.79 25.52
C VAL A 627 -21.50 0.41 25.00
N LEU A 628 -22.36 -0.21 24.18
CA LEU A 628 -22.07 -1.47 23.47
C LEU A 628 -22.01 -1.19 21.96
N VAL A 629 -20.89 -1.53 21.32
CA VAL A 629 -20.68 -1.36 19.88
C VAL A 629 -20.55 -2.74 19.24
N VAL A 630 -21.41 -3.04 18.28
CA VAL A 630 -21.40 -4.31 17.53
C VAL A 630 -21.34 -4.02 16.03
N HIS A 631 -20.35 -4.59 15.35
CA HIS A 631 -20.07 -4.32 13.93
C HIS A 631 -20.11 -5.61 13.10
N TYR A 632 -21.14 -5.73 12.27
CA TYR A 632 -21.43 -6.86 11.36
C TYR A 632 -20.92 -6.58 9.95
N LEU A 633 -20.33 -7.59 9.29
CA LEU A 633 -19.66 -7.44 7.99
C LEU A 633 -20.17 -8.41 6.92
N GLY A 634 -20.91 -9.47 7.29
CA GLY A 634 -21.37 -10.46 6.32
C GLY A 634 -22.30 -9.87 5.24
N LEU A 635 -22.95 -8.73 5.48
CA LEU A 635 -23.76 -8.02 4.49
C LEU A 635 -22.90 -7.44 3.36
N ASP A 636 -21.86 -6.66 3.66
CA ASP A 636 -20.94 -6.14 2.64
C ASP A 636 -20.25 -7.28 1.87
N HIS A 637 -19.81 -8.32 2.58
CA HIS A 637 -19.17 -9.48 1.95
C HIS A 637 -20.10 -10.23 0.98
N VAL A 638 -21.38 -10.43 1.33
CA VAL A 638 -22.40 -10.96 0.40
C VAL A 638 -22.62 -9.99 -0.77
N GLY A 639 -22.59 -8.69 -0.52
CA GLY A 639 -22.54 -7.64 -1.53
C GLY A 639 -21.43 -7.87 -2.55
N HIS A 640 -20.17 -7.84 -2.14
CA HIS A 640 -19.02 -8.07 -3.01
C HIS A 640 -19.06 -9.39 -3.79
N LEU A 641 -19.62 -10.45 -3.22
CA LEU A 641 -19.66 -11.78 -3.83
C LEU A 641 -20.76 -11.93 -4.91
N LYS A 642 -21.95 -11.37 -4.69
CA LYS A 642 -23.14 -11.60 -5.53
C LYS A 642 -24.08 -10.40 -5.74
N GLY A 643 -23.84 -9.27 -5.09
CA GLY A 643 -24.63 -8.05 -5.18
C GLY A 643 -25.90 -8.05 -4.31
N PRO A 644 -26.50 -6.86 -4.10
CA PRO A 644 -27.60 -6.63 -3.15
C PRO A 644 -28.96 -7.25 -3.55
N ARG A 645 -29.13 -7.78 -4.76
CA ARG A 645 -30.36 -8.51 -5.17
C ARG A 645 -30.17 -10.02 -5.29
N SER A 646 -29.05 -10.57 -4.83
CA SER A 646 -28.80 -12.00 -4.82
C SER A 646 -29.68 -12.76 -3.81
N PRO A 647 -29.95 -14.07 -4.01
CA PRO A 647 -30.61 -14.90 -3.00
C PRO A 647 -29.89 -14.92 -1.66
N LEU A 648 -28.54 -14.89 -1.66
CA LEU A 648 -27.75 -14.80 -0.42
C LEU A 648 -27.99 -13.48 0.34
N MET A 649 -28.27 -12.38 -0.36
CA MET A 649 -28.59 -11.10 0.30
C MET A 649 -29.94 -11.16 1.01
N ARG A 650 -30.93 -11.91 0.50
CA ARG A 650 -32.19 -12.16 1.22
C ARG A 650 -31.92 -12.85 2.55
N GLU A 651 -31.22 -13.98 2.54
CA GLU A 651 -30.90 -14.75 3.75
C GLU A 651 -30.14 -13.90 4.78
N LYS A 652 -29.17 -13.10 4.31
CA LYS A 652 -28.41 -12.17 5.16
C LYS A 652 -29.25 -11.01 5.71
N LEU A 653 -30.20 -10.47 4.95
CA LEU A 653 -31.12 -9.42 5.45
C LEU A 653 -32.11 -9.99 6.48
N GLU A 654 -32.63 -11.20 6.27
CA GLU A 654 -33.49 -11.91 7.21
C GLU A 654 -32.73 -12.25 8.53
N GLU A 655 -31.44 -12.61 8.44
CA GLU A 655 -30.54 -12.75 9.60
C GLU A 655 -30.41 -11.44 10.38
N MET A 656 -30.10 -10.33 9.69
CA MET A 656 -29.95 -9.01 10.34
C MET A 656 -31.24 -8.50 10.98
N ASP A 657 -32.41 -8.75 10.38
CA ASP A 657 -33.72 -8.41 10.97
C ASP A 657 -33.95 -9.17 12.30
N GLY A 658 -33.54 -10.44 12.33
CA GLY A 658 -33.54 -11.28 13.54
C GLY A 658 -32.60 -10.74 14.64
N ILE A 659 -31.40 -10.28 14.28
CA ILE A 659 -30.45 -9.66 15.21
C ILE A 659 -31.00 -8.34 15.78
N VAL A 660 -31.53 -7.45 14.94
CA VAL A 660 -32.14 -6.18 15.39
C VAL A 660 -33.28 -6.45 16.37
N LYS A 661 -34.12 -7.47 16.09
CA LYS A 661 -35.16 -7.94 17.00
C LYS A 661 -34.62 -8.43 18.34
N GLN A 662 -33.63 -9.32 18.33
CA GLN A 662 -33.01 -9.85 19.55
C GLN A 662 -32.47 -8.72 20.44
N ILE A 663 -31.73 -7.77 19.85
CA ILE A 663 -31.14 -6.63 20.57
C ILE A 663 -32.23 -5.74 21.16
N ARG A 664 -33.25 -5.38 20.36
CA ARG A 664 -34.36 -4.52 20.79
C ARG A 664 -35.17 -5.14 21.92
N GLU A 665 -35.55 -6.41 21.81
CA GLU A 665 -36.33 -7.10 22.84
C GLU A 665 -35.54 -7.20 24.15
N ALA A 666 -34.26 -7.56 24.09
CA ALA A 666 -33.40 -7.63 25.26
C ALA A 666 -33.21 -6.27 25.96
N VAL A 667 -32.86 -5.22 25.22
CA VAL A 667 -32.69 -3.85 25.76
C VAL A 667 -33.97 -3.35 26.43
N ARG A 668 -35.15 -3.65 25.86
CA ARG A 668 -36.44 -3.26 26.45
C ARG A 668 -36.68 -3.93 27.82
N GLU A 669 -36.35 -5.20 27.97
CA GLU A 669 -36.50 -5.89 29.26
C GLU A 669 -35.43 -5.46 30.27
N GLN A 670 -34.18 -5.23 29.83
CA GLN A 670 -33.15 -4.63 30.70
C GLN A 670 -33.56 -3.27 31.22
N ASP A 671 -34.13 -2.38 30.40
CA ASP A 671 -34.60 -1.05 30.84
C ASP A 671 -35.76 -1.12 31.84
N LYS A 672 -36.58 -2.18 31.85
CA LYS A 672 -37.54 -2.42 32.94
C LYS A 672 -36.82 -2.76 34.23
N VAL A 673 -35.92 -3.75 34.20
CA VAL A 673 -35.15 -4.19 35.38
C VAL A 673 -34.30 -3.05 35.96
N ARG A 674 -33.71 -2.20 35.09
CA ARG A 674 -32.97 -0.99 35.50
C ARG A 674 -33.86 0.01 36.23
N ARG A 675 -35.05 0.29 35.72
CA ARG A 675 -36.01 1.24 36.32
C ARG A 675 -36.70 0.72 37.58
N GLU A 676 -36.91 -0.59 37.68
CA GLU A 676 -37.38 -1.25 38.91
C GLU A 676 -36.33 -1.14 40.05
N LYS A 677 -35.03 -1.18 39.72
CA LYS A 677 -33.94 -1.03 40.69
C LYS A 677 -33.59 0.43 40.99
N ASN A 678 -33.70 1.32 40.01
CA ASN A 678 -33.42 2.75 40.14
C ASN A 678 -34.48 3.57 39.37
N PRO A 679 -35.44 4.23 40.05
CA PRO A 679 -36.46 5.05 39.41
C PRO A 679 -35.92 6.22 38.57
N ASP A 680 -34.70 6.70 38.85
CA ASP A 680 -34.05 7.78 38.11
C ASP A 680 -33.32 7.30 36.83
N ALA A 681 -33.33 5.98 36.55
CA ALA A 681 -32.69 5.41 35.37
C ALA A 681 -33.39 5.82 34.07
N ARG A 682 -32.62 6.37 33.13
CA ARG A 682 -33.08 6.82 31.81
C ARG A 682 -33.09 5.67 30.81
N PRO A 683 -33.93 5.74 29.76
CA PRO A 683 -33.98 4.71 28.74
C PRO A 683 -32.64 4.54 28.02
N SER A 684 -32.49 3.40 27.35
CA SER A 684 -31.42 3.10 26.42
C SER A 684 -31.77 3.58 25.00
N LEU A 685 -30.76 3.98 24.23
CA LEU A 685 -30.85 4.25 22.80
C LEU A 685 -30.19 3.12 22.00
N VAL A 686 -30.88 2.58 20.99
CA VAL A 686 -30.29 1.65 20.02
C VAL A 686 -30.14 2.39 18.69
N LEU A 687 -28.91 2.56 18.24
CA LEU A 687 -28.57 3.13 16.93
C LEU A 687 -28.31 1.99 15.96
N LEU A 688 -29.21 1.78 15.01
CA LEU A 688 -28.97 0.94 13.84
C LEU A 688 -28.45 1.84 12.72
N CYS A 689 -27.20 1.66 12.29
CA CYS A 689 -26.61 2.47 11.25
C CYS A 689 -25.73 1.68 10.30
N SER A 690 -25.36 2.32 9.19
CA SER A 690 -24.33 1.85 8.28
C SER A 690 -23.32 2.95 7.98
N ASP A 691 -22.13 2.51 7.62
CA ASP A 691 -20.96 3.29 7.27
C ASP A 691 -20.96 3.68 5.79
N HIS A 692 -21.48 2.85 4.89
CA HIS A 692 -21.82 3.22 3.52
C HIS A 692 -23.01 2.41 2.98
N GLY A 693 -23.42 2.66 1.74
CA GLY A 693 -24.18 1.69 0.97
C GLY A 693 -23.28 0.91 0.01
N MET A 694 -23.89 0.23 -0.95
CA MET A 694 -23.20 -0.46 -2.04
C MET A 694 -23.92 -0.22 -3.37
N SER A 695 -23.18 -0.29 -4.48
CA SER A 695 -23.75 -0.30 -5.83
C SER A 695 -24.56 -1.58 -6.11
N GLU A 696 -25.28 -1.60 -7.23
CA GLU A 696 -26.09 -2.76 -7.64
C GLU A 696 -25.29 -4.04 -7.96
N VAL A 697 -23.94 -3.96 -8.03
CA VAL A 697 -23.03 -5.12 -8.13
C VAL A 697 -22.27 -5.42 -6.84
N GLY A 698 -22.55 -4.71 -5.75
CA GLY A 698 -21.84 -4.86 -4.49
C GLY A 698 -20.45 -4.22 -4.42
N ASN A 699 -20.04 -3.42 -5.41
CA ASN A 699 -18.88 -2.54 -5.27
C ASN A 699 -19.25 -1.29 -4.46
N HIS A 700 -18.28 -0.69 -3.77
CA HIS A 700 -18.42 0.59 -3.08
C HIS A 700 -17.14 1.44 -3.24
N GLY A 701 -17.07 2.61 -2.59
CA GLY A 701 -15.98 3.58 -2.67
C GLY A 701 -16.23 4.78 -3.59
N GLY A 702 -17.34 4.79 -4.33
CA GLY A 702 -17.77 5.83 -5.25
C GLY A 702 -18.79 6.82 -4.68
N ALA A 703 -19.62 7.32 -5.59
CA ALA A 703 -20.50 8.47 -5.41
C ALA A 703 -21.93 8.22 -5.91
N THR A 704 -22.30 6.98 -6.25
CA THR A 704 -23.67 6.66 -6.67
C THR A 704 -24.66 6.91 -5.53
N VAL A 705 -25.95 7.05 -5.85
CA VAL A 705 -26.98 7.30 -4.83
C VAL A 705 -27.05 6.11 -3.87
N GLU A 706 -26.89 4.90 -4.40
CA GLU A 706 -26.89 3.63 -3.69
C GLU A 706 -25.67 3.49 -2.76
N GLU A 707 -24.45 3.78 -3.22
CA GLU A 707 -23.24 3.78 -2.38
C GLU A 707 -23.27 4.86 -1.28
N SER A 708 -23.85 6.02 -1.57
CA SER A 708 -23.86 7.19 -0.66
C SER A 708 -25.07 7.26 0.26
N SER A 709 -26.06 6.37 0.14
CA SER A 709 -27.28 6.35 0.96
C SER A 709 -27.23 5.23 2.00
N ALA A 710 -26.42 5.42 3.03
CA ALA A 710 -26.33 4.51 4.18
C ALA A 710 -27.59 4.62 5.08
N LEU A 711 -27.94 3.56 5.80
CA LEU A 711 -28.99 3.63 6.82
C LEU A 711 -28.52 4.41 8.07
N MET A 712 -29.40 5.25 8.63
CA MET A 712 -29.23 5.83 9.97
C MET A 712 -30.57 5.82 10.71
N MET A 713 -30.72 4.97 11.72
CA MET A 713 -31.98 4.68 12.38
C MET A 713 -31.84 4.64 13.91
N PHE A 714 -32.63 5.47 14.58
CA PHE A 714 -32.62 5.62 16.05
C PHE A 714 -33.83 4.92 16.64
N ILE A 715 -33.61 3.79 17.32
CA ILE A 715 -34.62 2.94 17.93
C ILE A 715 -34.65 3.25 19.44
N ARG A 716 -35.79 3.74 19.93
CA ARG A 716 -35.95 4.29 21.30
C ARG A 716 -37.26 3.83 21.95
N GLU A 717 -37.56 4.24 23.17
CA GLU A 717 -38.88 3.99 23.75
C GLU A 717 -39.95 4.78 22.97
N GLY A 718 -41.14 4.21 22.79
CA GLY A 718 -42.22 4.83 22.02
C GLY A 718 -43.08 5.74 22.88
N ASN A 719 -43.35 6.96 22.41
CA ASN A 719 -44.34 7.87 23.02
C ASN A 719 -45.75 7.71 22.40
N GLY A 720 -45.99 6.63 21.65
CA GLY A 720 -47.27 6.34 20.99
C GLY A 720 -47.61 7.26 19.81
N ARG A 721 -46.65 8.05 19.33
CA ARG A 721 -46.82 8.96 18.17
C ARG A 721 -45.80 8.59 17.10
N VAL A 722 -46.25 8.43 15.87
CA VAL A 722 -45.38 8.34 14.68
C VAL A 722 -44.99 9.76 14.28
N PRO A 723 -43.70 10.15 14.34
CA PRO A 723 -43.29 11.50 13.99
C PRO A 723 -43.36 11.70 12.46
N ASN A 724 -44.17 12.66 12.01
CA ASN A 724 -44.32 12.95 10.59
C ASN A 724 -43.11 13.77 10.08
N ILE A 725 -42.00 13.09 9.79
CA ILE A 725 -40.79 13.70 9.22
C ILE A 725 -40.98 13.88 7.69
N PRO A 726 -40.98 15.13 7.17
CA PRO A 726 -41.05 15.41 5.74
C PRO A 726 -39.93 14.74 4.93
N GLN A 727 -40.20 14.34 3.69
CA GLN A 727 -39.22 13.59 2.86
C GLN A 727 -37.90 14.35 2.65
N ASP A 728 -37.94 15.67 2.51
CA ASP A 728 -36.76 16.55 2.42
C ASP A 728 -35.90 16.51 3.69
N ARG A 729 -36.51 16.28 4.86
CA ARG A 729 -35.82 16.19 6.15
C ARG A 729 -35.36 14.77 6.51
N ARG A 730 -35.79 13.74 5.77
CA ARG A 730 -35.32 12.36 5.97
C ARG A 730 -33.89 12.13 5.48
N ARG A 731 -33.27 13.08 4.77
CA ARG A 731 -31.83 13.06 4.46
C ARG A 731 -31.05 13.88 5.48
N ARG A 732 -29.99 13.27 6.02
CA ARG A 732 -29.02 13.85 6.96
C ARG A 732 -27.63 13.41 6.53
N MET A 733 -26.57 14.13 6.87
CA MET A 733 -25.21 13.68 6.61
C MET A 733 -24.74 12.77 7.75
N GLN A 734 -23.88 11.78 7.46
CA GLN A 734 -23.31 10.93 8.51
C GLN A 734 -22.58 11.71 9.61
N VAL A 735 -22.01 12.87 9.27
CA VAL A 735 -21.31 13.74 10.22
C VAL A 735 -22.24 14.34 11.29
N ASP A 736 -23.55 14.43 11.01
CA ASP A 736 -24.58 14.97 11.93
C ASP A 736 -24.82 14.02 13.12
N LEU A 737 -24.40 12.75 13.02
CA LEU A 737 -24.53 11.76 14.07
C LEU A 737 -23.76 12.15 15.35
N VAL A 738 -22.52 12.59 15.19
CA VAL A 738 -21.58 12.83 16.29
C VAL A 738 -21.99 13.97 17.23
N PRO A 739 -22.33 15.19 16.77
CA PRO A 739 -22.80 16.25 17.67
C PRO A 739 -24.16 15.88 18.30
N THR A 740 -25.00 15.13 17.57
CA THR A 740 -26.28 14.64 18.09
C THR A 740 -26.08 13.67 19.25
N LEU A 741 -25.27 12.62 19.07
CA LEU A 741 -24.97 11.65 20.14
C LEU A 741 -24.23 12.30 21.32
N ALA A 742 -23.26 13.18 21.05
CA ALA A 742 -22.51 13.87 22.10
C ALA A 742 -23.45 14.57 23.11
N LEU A 743 -24.40 15.37 22.60
CA LEU A 743 -25.34 16.09 23.46
C LEU A 743 -26.40 15.17 24.11
N LEU A 744 -26.86 14.13 23.42
CA LEU A 744 -27.82 13.16 23.99
C LEU A 744 -27.22 12.34 25.14
N PHE A 745 -25.90 12.16 25.19
CA PHE A 745 -25.17 11.52 26.28
C PHE A 745 -24.47 12.52 27.23
N GLY A 746 -24.71 13.82 27.08
CA GLY A 746 -24.22 14.87 27.98
C GLY A 746 -22.73 15.19 27.88
N VAL A 747 -22.03 14.69 26.85
CA VAL A 747 -20.61 14.97 26.60
C VAL A 747 -20.42 16.16 25.65
N ALA A 748 -19.21 16.72 25.60
CA ALA A 748 -18.88 17.80 24.67
C ALA A 748 -18.91 17.31 23.20
N ILE A 749 -19.23 18.22 22.27
CA ILE A 749 -19.10 17.96 20.83
C ILE A 749 -17.60 18.02 20.48
N PRO A 750 -17.02 17.05 19.74
CA PRO A 750 -15.63 17.11 19.28
C PRO A 750 -15.32 18.42 18.56
N ALA A 751 -14.17 19.04 18.88
CA ALA A 751 -13.84 20.40 18.45
C ALA A 751 -13.85 20.59 16.92
N TYR A 752 -13.49 19.54 16.18
CA TYR A 752 -13.41 19.51 14.71
C TYR A 752 -14.63 18.87 14.03
N SER A 753 -15.72 18.64 14.76
CA SER A 753 -16.99 18.18 14.18
C SER A 753 -17.56 19.23 13.23
N THR A 754 -18.11 18.77 12.12
CA THR A 754 -18.77 19.57 11.08
C THR A 754 -20.27 19.33 11.03
N GLY A 755 -20.81 18.43 11.86
CA GLY A 755 -22.21 18.03 11.84
C GLY A 755 -23.19 19.05 12.43
N LEU A 756 -24.45 18.96 11.99
CA LEU A 756 -25.61 19.56 12.63
C LEU A 756 -26.23 18.59 13.64
N LEU A 757 -27.10 19.12 14.51
CA LEU A 757 -28.00 18.27 15.28
C LEU A 757 -29.15 17.73 14.42
N ILE A 758 -29.52 16.47 14.64
CA ILE A 758 -30.75 15.89 14.12
C ILE A 758 -31.92 16.39 14.99
N ASP A 759 -32.38 17.60 14.65
CA ASP A 759 -33.40 18.39 15.36
C ASP A 759 -34.61 17.56 15.80
N GLU A 760 -35.17 16.75 14.89
CA GLU A 760 -36.35 15.94 15.18
C GLU A 760 -36.10 14.87 16.25
N LEU A 761 -34.88 14.33 16.36
CA LEU A 761 -34.50 13.37 17.41
C LEU A 761 -34.20 14.08 18.73
N VAL A 762 -33.52 15.22 18.69
CA VAL A 762 -33.14 15.98 19.90
C VAL A 762 -34.37 16.55 20.61
N ALA A 763 -35.30 17.16 19.86
CA ALA A 763 -36.55 17.69 20.40
C ALA A 763 -37.42 16.61 21.06
N ASP A 764 -37.54 15.45 20.42
CA ASP A 764 -38.36 14.32 20.86
C ASP A 764 -37.71 13.53 22.03
N SER A 765 -36.37 13.49 22.11
CA SER A 765 -35.63 12.85 23.21
C SER A 765 -35.66 13.68 24.50
N PHE A 766 -35.47 15.01 24.42
CA PHE A 766 -35.47 15.87 25.62
C PHE A 766 -36.87 16.25 26.10
N GLN A 767 -37.89 16.22 25.24
CA GLN A 767 -39.28 16.60 25.53
C GLN A 767 -39.42 17.99 26.18
N SER A 768 -38.45 18.88 25.93
CA SER A 768 -38.29 20.16 26.61
C SER A 768 -37.66 21.18 25.65
N THR A 769 -38.41 22.24 25.32
CA THR A 769 -37.96 23.30 24.41
C THR A 769 -36.69 24.00 24.90
N LYS A 770 -36.58 24.19 26.22
CA LYS A 770 -35.39 24.75 26.85
C LYS A 770 -34.15 23.92 26.55
N HIS A 771 -34.16 22.63 26.90
CA HIS A 771 -33.02 21.72 26.65
C HIS A 771 -32.71 21.60 25.14
N HIS A 772 -33.74 21.62 24.29
CA HIS A 772 -33.55 21.64 22.84
C HIS A 772 -32.81 22.91 22.38
N SER A 773 -33.20 24.10 22.85
CA SER A 773 -32.50 25.35 22.52
C SER A 773 -31.05 25.37 23.05
N GLN A 774 -30.83 24.87 24.27
CA GLN A 774 -29.50 24.72 24.88
C GLN A 774 -28.58 23.75 24.13
N ALA A 775 -29.16 22.75 23.45
CA ALA A 775 -28.41 21.86 22.57
C ALA A 775 -28.00 22.58 21.26
N LEU A 776 -28.94 23.28 20.62
CA LEU A 776 -28.68 24.07 19.42
C LEU A 776 -27.62 25.18 19.65
N ILE A 777 -27.67 25.87 20.80
CA ILE A 777 -26.65 26.87 21.19
C ILE A 777 -25.25 26.22 21.27
N ARG A 778 -25.13 25.02 21.87
CA ARG A 778 -23.84 24.30 21.95
C ARG A 778 -23.30 23.92 20.56
N ASN A 779 -24.16 23.46 19.65
CA ASN A 779 -23.76 23.15 18.28
C ASN A 779 -23.35 24.41 17.50
N LEU A 780 -24.08 25.52 17.62
CA LEU A 780 -23.70 26.81 17.03
C LEU A 780 -22.33 27.28 17.53
N GLN A 781 -22.09 27.23 18.84
CA GLN A 781 -20.83 27.67 19.45
C GLN A 781 -19.64 26.81 19.01
N GLN A 782 -19.79 25.48 18.94
CA GLN A 782 -18.72 24.58 18.47
C GLN A 782 -18.42 24.82 16.98
N LEU A 783 -19.44 24.88 16.13
CA LEU A 783 -19.27 25.17 14.71
C LEU A 783 -18.62 26.56 14.51
N TYR A 784 -19.05 27.58 15.24
CA TYR A 784 -18.47 28.93 15.18
C TYR A 784 -17.00 28.97 15.63
N ALA A 785 -16.64 28.20 16.66
CA ALA A 785 -15.24 28.04 17.07
C ALA A 785 -14.39 27.39 15.95
N LEU A 786 -14.90 26.35 15.29
CA LEU A 786 -14.27 25.72 14.14
C LEU A 786 -14.11 26.69 12.96
N ALA A 787 -15.15 27.47 12.63
CA ALA A 787 -15.08 28.49 11.59
C ALA A 787 -14.06 29.59 11.92
N ARG A 788 -13.90 29.99 13.18
CA ARG A 788 -12.86 30.94 13.61
C ARG A 788 -11.43 30.40 13.56
N ILE A 789 -11.25 29.08 13.65
CA ILE A 789 -9.95 28.42 13.39
C ILE A 789 -9.66 28.42 11.89
N LYS A 790 -10.67 28.16 11.07
CA LYS A 790 -10.55 27.94 9.62
C LYS A 790 -10.49 29.21 8.77
N PHE A 791 -11.19 30.26 9.19
CA PHE A 791 -11.35 31.50 8.43
C PHE A 791 -10.74 32.70 9.15
N HIS A 792 -10.19 33.63 8.36
CA HIS A 792 -9.85 34.96 8.88
C HIS A 792 -11.12 35.69 9.33
N SER A 793 -11.03 36.45 10.44
CA SER A 793 -12.15 37.23 10.99
C SER A 793 -12.86 38.12 9.97
N SER A 794 -12.14 38.60 8.95
CA SER A 794 -12.71 39.38 7.86
C SER A 794 -13.81 38.68 7.05
N ALA A 795 -13.77 37.33 6.96
CA ALA A 795 -14.73 36.51 6.21
C ALA A 795 -15.99 36.16 7.01
N LEU A 796 -15.94 36.25 8.34
CA LEU A 796 -17.08 35.99 9.22
C LEU A 796 -17.93 37.24 9.48
N ARG A 797 -17.39 38.45 9.28
CA ARG A 797 -18.07 39.73 9.57
C ARG A 797 -19.54 39.85 9.13
N THR A 798 -19.92 39.33 7.97
CA THR A 798 -21.32 39.37 7.51
C THR A 798 -22.20 38.45 8.37
N PHE A 799 -21.73 37.26 8.70
CA PHE A 799 -22.41 36.31 9.59
C PHE A 799 -22.46 36.83 11.02
N ASP A 800 -21.35 37.39 11.52
CA ASP A 800 -21.27 38.00 12.85
C ASP A 800 -22.30 39.13 13.02
N ALA A 801 -22.56 39.92 11.97
CA ALA A 801 -23.55 40.99 11.98
C ALA A 801 -25.00 40.46 11.92
N GLU A 802 -25.25 39.46 11.06
CA GLU A 802 -26.57 38.83 10.87
C GLU A 802 -27.03 38.09 12.13
N PHE A 803 -26.14 37.31 12.76
CA PHE A 803 -26.47 36.41 13.87
C PHE A 803 -25.95 36.87 15.24
N HIS A 804 -25.64 38.17 15.41
CA HIS A 804 -25.08 38.71 16.65
C HIS A 804 -25.91 38.39 17.91
N THR A 805 -27.25 38.35 17.79
CA THR A 805 -28.17 38.02 18.90
C THR A 805 -27.97 36.59 19.40
N VAL A 806 -28.01 35.60 18.51
CA VAL A 806 -27.86 34.19 18.87
C VAL A 806 -26.42 33.81 19.23
N LEU A 807 -25.43 34.51 18.67
CA LEU A 807 -24.02 34.36 19.04
C LEU A 807 -23.70 34.90 20.45
N ALA A 808 -24.57 35.75 21.02
CA ALA A 808 -24.41 36.27 22.38
C ALA A 808 -24.97 35.33 23.48
N LEU A 809 -25.75 34.31 23.09
CA LEU A 809 -26.34 33.33 24.01
C LEU A 809 -25.27 32.41 24.61
N LYS A 810 -25.39 32.13 25.91
CA LYS A 810 -24.56 31.17 26.65
C LYS A 810 -25.18 29.77 26.60
N PRO A 811 -24.39 28.69 26.83
CA PRO A 811 -24.88 27.31 26.75
C PRO A 811 -26.12 27.00 27.59
N ASP A 812 -26.30 27.68 28.72
CA ASP A 812 -27.35 27.38 29.69
C ASP A 812 -28.51 28.39 29.67
N ASP A 813 -28.45 29.39 28.79
CA ASP A 813 -29.54 30.35 28.59
C ASP A 813 -30.78 29.64 27.99
N ASP A 814 -31.97 30.19 28.22
CA ASP A 814 -33.20 29.71 27.58
C ASP A 814 -33.35 30.38 26.21
N GLY A 815 -32.96 29.67 25.16
CA GLY A 815 -33.04 30.12 23.78
C GLY A 815 -34.33 29.69 23.05
N SER A 816 -35.38 29.29 23.77
CA SER A 816 -36.59 28.69 23.18
C SER A 816 -37.21 29.54 22.06
N ASP A 817 -37.22 30.86 22.20
CA ASP A 817 -37.76 31.80 21.19
C ASP A 817 -36.88 31.89 19.93
N PHE A 818 -35.60 31.55 20.02
CA PHE A 818 -34.60 31.68 18.94
C PHE A 818 -34.33 30.38 18.18
N ILE A 819 -35.05 29.28 18.46
CA ILE A 819 -34.84 27.98 17.80
C ILE A 819 -34.76 28.07 16.26
N PRO A 820 -35.65 28.79 15.54
CA PRO A 820 -35.56 28.93 14.09
C PRO A 820 -34.30 29.67 13.62
N GLU A 821 -33.88 30.71 14.35
CA GLU A 821 -32.66 31.48 14.03
C GLU A 821 -31.40 30.66 14.29
N LEU A 822 -31.37 29.90 15.39
CA LEU A 822 -30.29 28.96 15.73
C LEU A 822 -30.13 27.89 14.64
N GLN A 823 -31.22 27.28 14.17
CA GLN A 823 -31.20 26.30 13.09
C GLN A 823 -30.60 26.88 11.80
N ILE A 824 -31.04 28.08 11.39
CA ILE A 824 -30.54 28.77 10.20
C ILE A 824 -29.05 29.14 10.37
N ALA A 825 -28.64 29.64 11.53
CA ALA A 825 -27.26 30.00 11.83
C ALA A 825 -26.32 28.80 11.72
N CYS A 826 -26.70 27.65 12.31
CA CYS A 826 -25.93 26.42 12.21
C CYS A 826 -25.83 25.92 10.76
N GLN A 827 -26.92 25.92 9.99
CA GLN A 827 -26.93 25.50 8.58
C GLN A 827 -26.05 26.39 7.69
N GLN A 828 -26.14 27.72 7.85
CA GLN A 828 -25.29 28.67 7.13
C GLN A 828 -23.81 28.51 7.47
N LEU A 829 -23.48 28.11 8.69
CA LEU A 829 -22.09 27.99 9.11
C LEU A 829 -21.49 26.61 8.77
N GLN A 830 -22.27 25.53 8.87
CA GLN A 830 -21.89 24.21 8.36
C GLN A 830 -21.56 24.27 6.86
N SER A 831 -22.43 24.87 6.04
CA SER A 831 -22.21 24.93 4.58
C SER A 831 -20.88 25.59 4.22
N ARG A 832 -20.55 26.74 4.83
CA ARG A 832 -19.24 27.42 4.67
C ARG A 832 -18.06 26.54 5.11
N VAL A 833 -18.19 25.83 6.24
CA VAL A 833 -17.13 24.94 6.73
C VAL A 833 -16.92 23.76 5.76
N LEU A 834 -17.98 23.13 5.25
CA LEU A 834 -17.88 22.01 4.31
C LEU A 834 -17.32 22.43 2.94
N GLU A 835 -17.66 23.61 2.41
CA GLU A 835 -17.07 24.16 1.18
C GLU A 835 -15.53 24.25 1.24
N SER A 836 -14.96 24.38 2.44
CA SER A 836 -13.54 24.60 2.67
C SER A 836 -12.77 23.37 3.17
N ASP A 837 -13.43 22.27 3.57
CA ASP A 837 -12.76 20.99 3.88
C ASP A 837 -12.19 20.31 2.63
N GLY A 838 -12.64 20.76 1.45
CA GLY A 838 -12.21 20.24 0.17
C GLY A 838 -10.79 20.62 -0.28
N SER A 839 -9.98 21.41 0.44
CA SER A 839 -8.55 21.63 0.07
C SER A 839 -7.65 22.46 1.02
N GLU A 840 -7.06 21.84 2.06
CA GLU A 840 -5.79 22.36 2.62
C GLU A 840 -4.59 21.90 1.78
N TYR A 841 -4.33 22.58 0.67
CA TYR A 841 -3.12 22.36 -0.12
C TYR A 841 -1.95 23.19 0.41
N ASP A 842 -0.90 22.50 0.90
CA ASP A 842 0.39 23.12 1.17
C ASP A 842 1.01 23.63 -0.15
N GLY A 843 0.85 24.94 -0.40
CA GLY A 843 1.33 25.59 -1.61
C GLY A 843 2.84 25.45 -1.84
N ARG A 844 3.65 25.21 -0.79
CA ARG A 844 5.09 24.96 -0.94
C ARG A 844 5.36 23.56 -1.47
N LYS A 845 4.63 22.55 -0.99
CA LYS A 845 4.71 21.17 -1.52
C LYS A 845 4.23 21.11 -2.97
N VAL A 846 3.13 21.81 -3.28
CA VAL A 846 2.60 21.90 -4.65
C VAL A 846 3.59 22.62 -5.57
N ALA A 847 4.15 23.76 -5.16
CA ALA A 847 5.17 24.47 -5.94
C ALA A 847 6.45 23.64 -6.13
N GLY A 848 6.90 22.90 -5.10
CA GLY A 848 8.04 21.97 -5.20
C GLY A 848 7.77 20.82 -6.17
N GLY A 849 6.56 20.25 -6.15
CA GLY A 849 6.11 19.25 -7.12
C GLY A 849 6.11 19.79 -8.55
N VAL A 850 5.56 20.99 -8.77
CA VAL A 850 5.57 21.67 -10.08
C VAL A 850 7.00 22.01 -10.54
N ALA A 851 7.89 22.40 -9.63
CA ALA A 851 9.30 22.64 -9.97
C ALA A 851 10.03 21.36 -10.40
N LEU A 852 9.85 20.25 -9.66
CA LEU A 852 10.42 18.94 -10.03
C LEU A 852 9.86 18.46 -11.38
N LEU A 853 8.57 18.67 -11.61
CA LEU A 853 7.88 18.36 -12.85
C LEU A 853 8.43 19.17 -14.03
N LEU A 854 8.67 20.48 -13.85
CA LEU A 854 9.30 21.34 -14.86
C LEU A 854 10.73 20.88 -15.17
N VAL A 855 11.52 20.47 -14.17
CA VAL A 855 12.85 19.88 -14.37
C VAL A 855 12.76 18.58 -15.17
N ALA A 856 11.77 17.72 -14.89
CA ALA A 856 11.52 16.50 -15.66
C ALA A 856 11.11 16.80 -17.12
N ILE A 857 10.23 17.78 -17.36
CA ILE A 857 9.88 18.26 -18.71
C ILE A 857 11.14 18.76 -19.43
N VAL A 858 11.96 19.61 -18.79
CA VAL A 858 13.18 20.16 -19.40
C VAL A 858 14.18 19.04 -19.73
N GLY A 859 14.37 18.06 -18.84
CA GLY A 859 15.18 16.88 -19.11
C GLY A 859 14.65 16.05 -20.29
N CYS A 860 13.33 15.89 -20.40
CA CYS A 860 12.67 15.26 -21.54
C CYS A 860 12.87 16.06 -22.84
N VAL A 861 12.74 17.39 -22.80
CA VAL A 861 12.91 18.29 -23.95
C VAL A 861 14.35 18.26 -24.48
N ILE A 862 15.34 18.19 -23.58
CA ILE A 862 16.77 18.07 -23.92
C ILE A 862 17.11 16.65 -24.42
N SER A 863 16.27 15.65 -24.14
CA SER A 863 16.52 14.28 -24.58
C SER A 863 16.51 14.14 -26.11
N ARG A 864 17.57 13.54 -26.65
CA ARG A 864 17.70 13.26 -28.10
C ARG A 864 16.49 12.50 -28.66
N SER A 865 15.92 11.58 -27.88
CA SER A 865 14.76 10.77 -28.26
C SER A 865 13.51 11.63 -28.50
N PHE A 866 13.27 12.65 -27.68
CA PHE A 866 12.14 13.58 -27.85
C PHE A 866 12.32 14.50 -29.06
N LEU A 867 13.52 15.07 -29.21
CA LEU A 867 13.85 15.93 -30.36
C LEU A 867 13.73 15.17 -31.69
N VAL A 868 14.11 13.89 -31.73
CA VAL A 868 13.88 13.01 -32.88
C VAL A 868 12.40 12.71 -33.09
N ALA A 869 11.65 12.40 -32.04
CA ALA A 869 10.21 12.17 -32.13
C ALA A 869 9.42 13.38 -32.66
N LEU A 870 9.87 14.60 -32.34
CA LEU A 870 9.25 15.85 -32.81
C LEU A 870 9.72 16.34 -34.20
N ALA A 871 10.76 15.75 -34.80
CA ALA A 871 11.36 16.25 -36.04
C ALA A 871 10.49 15.91 -37.28
N PRO A 872 9.77 16.88 -37.90
CA PRO A 872 8.76 16.57 -38.92
C PRO A 872 9.35 15.94 -40.19
N ARG A 873 10.62 16.23 -40.48
CA ARG A 873 11.38 15.71 -41.63
C ARG A 873 11.64 14.20 -41.58
N GLN A 874 11.36 13.54 -40.44
CA GLN A 874 11.52 12.08 -40.27
C GLN A 874 10.19 11.32 -40.13
N TRP A 875 9.05 12.00 -40.14
CA TRP A 875 7.76 11.35 -39.94
C TRP A 875 7.30 10.62 -41.21
N SER A 876 7.02 9.32 -41.08
CA SER A 876 6.12 8.64 -42.00
C SER A 876 4.69 9.16 -41.80
N PHE A 877 3.81 9.01 -42.81
CA PHE A 877 2.39 9.38 -42.68
C PHE A 877 1.73 8.78 -41.42
N LEU A 878 2.02 7.50 -41.15
CA LEU A 878 1.52 6.78 -39.98
C LEU A 878 2.13 7.30 -38.66
N GLY A 879 3.41 7.69 -38.68
CA GLY A 879 4.07 8.34 -37.55
C GLY A 879 3.47 9.71 -37.23
N ALA A 880 3.13 10.51 -38.26
CA ALA A 880 2.45 11.79 -38.07
C ALA A 880 1.06 11.63 -37.45
N VAL A 881 0.27 10.63 -37.88
CA VAL A 881 -1.03 10.30 -37.26
C VAL A 881 -0.89 9.99 -35.77
N LEU A 882 0.12 9.19 -35.39
CA LEU A 882 0.39 8.86 -33.98
C LEU A 882 0.84 10.08 -33.15
N VAL A 883 1.78 10.88 -33.66
CA VAL A 883 2.28 12.06 -32.93
C VAL A 883 1.17 13.10 -32.76
N VAL A 884 0.43 13.43 -33.82
CA VAL A 884 -0.67 14.40 -33.75
C VAL A 884 -1.80 13.89 -32.85
N GLY A 885 -2.18 12.61 -32.95
CA GLY A 885 -3.19 12.03 -32.06
C GLY A 885 -2.77 12.04 -30.59
N THR A 886 -1.49 11.79 -30.30
CA THR A 886 -0.96 11.83 -28.91
C THR A 886 -0.99 13.25 -28.36
N LEU A 887 -0.65 14.25 -29.18
CA LEU A 887 -0.76 15.67 -28.79
C LEU A 887 -2.23 16.08 -28.57
N LEU A 888 -3.15 15.67 -29.46
CA LEU A 888 -4.59 15.91 -29.30
C LEU A 888 -5.14 15.25 -28.04
N GLN A 889 -4.67 14.04 -27.70
CA GLN A 889 -5.05 13.35 -26.48
C GLN A 889 -4.56 14.10 -25.23
N VAL A 890 -3.31 14.62 -25.24
CA VAL A 890 -2.79 15.45 -24.14
C VAL A 890 -3.60 16.75 -23.99
N ILE A 891 -4.01 17.38 -25.09
CA ILE A 891 -4.90 18.56 -25.07
C ILE A 891 -6.29 18.20 -24.51
N ALA A 892 -6.84 17.04 -24.87
CA ALA A 892 -8.13 16.56 -24.38
C ALA A 892 -8.17 16.38 -22.84
N LEU A 893 -7.03 16.22 -22.17
CA LEU A 893 -6.96 16.17 -20.70
C LEU A 893 -7.31 17.51 -20.01
N SER A 894 -7.48 18.60 -20.75
CA SER A 894 -7.94 19.89 -20.22
C SER A 894 -9.46 20.00 -20.00
N SER A 895 -10.24 19.02 -20.45
CA SER A 895 -11.71 18.99 -20.34
C SER A 895 -12.17 17.82 -19.48
N SER A 896 -13.05 18.07 -18.50
CA SER A 896 -13.65 17.02 -17.67
C SER A 896 -14.45 16.01 -18.51
N SER A 897 -15.27 16.49 -19.46
CA SER A 897 -16.07 15.61 -20.33
C SER A 897 -15.18 14.75 -21.24
N SER A 898 -14.02 15.25 -21.65
CA SER A 898 -13.04 14.49 -22.44
C SER A 898 -12.20 13.54 -21.60
N ILE A 899 -12.09 13.78 -20.29
CA ILE A 899 -11.52 12.84 -19.34
C ILE A 899 -12.46 11.66 -19.11
N GLU A 900 -13.74 11.92 -18.82
CA GLU A 900 -14.79 10.90 -18.66
C GLU A 900 -14.90 10.04 -19.93
N ASN A 901 -14.87 10.69 -21.10
CA ASN A 901 -14.95 10.05 -22.41
C ASN A 901 -13.59 9.70 -23.04
N GLU A 902 -12.50 9.59 -22.26
CA GLU A 902 -11.17 9.27 -22.83
C GLU A 902 -11.20 7.94 -23.61
N HIS A 903 -11.95 6.95 -23.11
CA HIS A 903 -12.18 5.68 -23.78
C HIS A 903 -12.63 5.87 -25.25
N ALA A 904 -13.60 6.76 -25.51
CA ALA A 904 -14.11 7.04 -26.85
C ALA A 904 -13.05 7.68 -27.75
N THR A 905 -12.23 8.59 -27.20
CA THR A 905 -11.13 9.22 -27.94
C THR A 905 -10.07 8.20 -28.36
N ILE A 906 -9.72 7.25 -27.51
CA ILE A 906 -8.73 6.21 -27.81
C ILE A 906 -9.21 5.24 -28.89
N PHE A 907 -10.47 4.78 -28.83
CA PHE A 907 -11.04 3.97 -29.89
C PHE A 907 -11.12 4.73 -31.23
N PHE A 908 -11.40 6.04 -31.20
CA PHE A 908 -11.36 6.89 -32.40
C PHE A 908 -9.94 6.99 -32.99
N PHE A 909 -8.93 7.25 -32.16
CA PHE A 909 -7.54 7.37 -32.61
C PHE A 909 -6.99 6.06 -33.19
N LEU A 910 -7.27 4.90 -32.57
CA LEU A 910 -6.89 3.58 -33.13
C LEU A 910 -7.62 3.27 -34.44
N THR A 911 -8.91 3.60 -34.56
CA THR A 911 -9.64 3.47 -35.83
C THR A 911 -9.00 4.34 -36.93
N THR A 912 -8.62 5.57 -36.59
CA THR A 912 -7.93 6.50 -37.50
C THR A 912 -6.55 5.97 -37.91
N PHE A 913 -5.80 5.37 -36.99
CA PHE A 913 -4.53 4.69 -37.27
C PHE A 913 -4.71 3.52 -38.24
N GLY A 914 -5.70 2.65 -38.00
CA GLY A 914 -5.98 1.50 -38.88
C GLY A 914 -6.37 1.92 -40.30
N VAL A 915 -7.23 2.94 -40.44
CA VAL A 915 -7.56 3.53 -41.74
C VAL A 915 -6.33 4.17 -42.40
N GLY A 916 -5.51 4.89 -41.63
CA GLY A 916 -4.25 5.49 -42.12
C GLY A 916 -3.24 4.45 -42.59
N ALA A 917 -3.15 3.30 -41.90
CA ALA A 917 -2.31 2.17 -42.31
C ALA A 917 -2.81 1.51 -43.59
N ILE A 918 -4.13 1.39 -43.79
CA ILE A 918 -4.73 0.94 -45.05
C ILE A 918 -4.38 1.92 -46.18
N ILE A 919 -4.55 3.23 -45.97
CA ILE A 919 -4.21 4.27 -46.97
C ILE A 919 -2.73 4.22 -47.35
N SER A 920 -1.82 4.08 -46.37
CA SER A 920 -0.39 3.95 -46.65
C SER A 920 -0.11 2.66 -47.44
N TRP A 921 -0.71 1.52 -47.06
CA TRP A 921 -0.57 0.28 -47.83
C TRP A 921 -1.05 0.46 -49.28
N TRP A 922 -2.20 1.09 -49.52
CA TRP A 922 -2.70 1.35 -50.88
C TRP A 922 -1.76 2.24 -51.70
N ARG A 923 -1.19 3.29 -51.10
CA ARG A 923 -0.22 4.18 -51.75
C ARG A 923 1.10 3.46 -52.07
N ASP A 924 1.59 2.67 -51.12
CA ASP A 924 2.95 2.11 -51.14
C ASP A 924 3.01 0.72 -51.85
N ALA A 925 1.86 0.06 -52.05
CA ALA A 925 1.76 -1.30 -52.61
C ALA A 925 1.27 -1.38 -54.07
N GLY A 926 1.27 -0.29 -54.83
CA GLY A 926 0.73 -0.18 -56.20
C GLY A 926 1.30 -1.12 -57.30
N ALA A 927 2.14 -2.11 -56.93
CA ALA A 927 2.65 -3.16 -57.81
C ALA A 927 2.73 -4.56 -57.14
N ARG A 928 2.19 -4.78 -55.93
CA ARG A 928 2.38 -6.03 -55.15
C ARG A 928 1.15 -6.94 -55.15
N ARG A 929 1.37 -8.25 -55.25
CA ARG A 929 0.30 -9.28 -55.33
C ARG A 929 -0.20 -9.77 -53.95
N ASP A 930 0.54 -9.51 -52.86
CA ASP A 930 0.17 -9.99 -51.53
C ASP A 930 -0.88 -9.10 -50.85
N ARG A 931 -2.10 -9.63 -50.67
CA ARG A 931 -3.23 -8.97 -50.01
C ARG A 931 -3.29 -9.24 -48.50
N ARG A 932 -2.43 -10.08 -47.93
CA ARG A 932 -2.47 -10.45 -46.49
C ARG A 932 -2.43 -9.25 -45.54
N PRO A 933 -1.59 -8.20 -45.75
CA PRO A 933 -1.56 -7.05 -44.84
C PRO A 933 -2.88 -6.27 -44.82
N LEU A 934 -3.58 -6.17 -45.96
CA LEU A 934 -4.89 -5.51 -46.06
C LEU A 934 -5.96 -6.28 -45.29
N VAL A 935 -6.00 -7.62 -45.43
CA VAL A 935 -6.94 -8.48 -44.69
C VAL A 935 -6.71 -8.36 -43.18
N LEU A 936 -5.44 -8.35 -42.73
CA LEU A 936 -5.09 -8.21 -41.32
C LEU A 936 -5.47 -6.83 -40.75
N LEU A 937 -5.30 -5.75 -41.52
CA LEU A 937 -5.74 -4.40 -41.12
C LEU A 937 -7.27 -4.27 -41.05
N CYS A 938 -7.99 -4.87 -42.00
CA CYS A 938 -9.46 -4.92 -41.94
C CYS A 938 -9.93 -5.75 -40.74
N GLY A 939 -9.27 -6.87 -40.45
CA GLY A 939 -9.51 -7.67 -39.24
C GLY A 939 -9.27 -6.88 -37.96
N HIS A 940 -8.16 -6.14 -37.86
CA HIS A 940 -7.89 -5.24 -36.74
C HIS A 940 -9.00 -4.18 -36.56
N LEU A 941 -9.47 -3.53 -37.63
CA LEU A 941 -10.59 -2.56 -37.52
C LEU A 941 -11.90 -3.22 -37.02
N VAL A 942 -12.19 -4.46 -37.44
CA VAL A 942 -13.33 -5.22 -36.91
C VAL A 942 -13.14 -5.56 -35.44
N LEU A 943 -11.94 -6.01 -35.04
CA LEU A 943 -11.63 -6.36 -33.65
C LEU A 943 -11.67 -5.13 -32.72
N VAL A 944 -11.12 -3.99 -33.14
CA VAL A 944 -11.27 -2.68 -32.46
C VAL A 944 -12.75 -2.30 -32.35
N ARG A 945 -13.57 -2.55 -33.38
CA ARG A 945 -15.02 -2.30 -33.34
C ARG A 945 -15.75 -3.22 -32.36
N CYS A 946 -15.33 -4.49 -32.25
CA CYS A 946 -15.84 -5.46 -31.28
C CYS A 946 -15.45 -5.09 -29.84
N LEU A 947 -14.17 -4.79 -29.58
CA LEU A 947 -13.68 -4.33 -28.29
C LEU A 947 -14.37 -3.02 -27.85
N ARG A 948 -14.63 -2.09 -28.79
CA ARG A 948 -15.44 -0.90 -28.54
C ARG A 948 -16.94 -1.20 -28.34
N SER A 949 -17.46 -2.28 -28.91
CA SER A 949 -18.91 -2.58 -28.89
C SER A 949 -19.42 -2.82 -27.47
N ARG A 950 -18.58 -3.39 -26.60
CA ARG A 950 -18.79 -3.54 -25.15
C ARG A 950 -19.21 -2.23 -24.48
N ASN A 951 -18.52 -1.12 -24.76
CA ASN A 951 -18.84 0.20 -24.19
C ASN A 951 -20.09 0.85 -24.85
N GLN A 952 -20.78 0.14 -25.74
CA GLN A 952 -21.89 0.66 -26.53
C GLN A 952 -23.16 -0.20 -26.48
N VAL A 953 -23.15 -1.46 -26.02
CA VAL A 953 -24.37 -2.32 -26.02
C VAL A 953 -25.50 -1.66 -25.25
N ILE A 954 -25.23 -1.27 -24.00
CA ILE A 954 -26.23 -0.73 -23.09
C ILE A 954 -26.64 0.67 -23.49
N ASN A 955 -25.70 1.56 -23.79
CA ASN A 955 -26.01 2.89 -24.31
C ASN A 955 -26.79 2.84 -25.63
N PHE A 956 -26.49 1.91 -26.54
CA PHE A 956 -27.24 1.74 -27.80
C PHE A 956 -28.65 1.19 -27.53
N GLY A 957 -28.78 0.13 -26.73
CA GLY A 957 -30.09 -0.44 -26.41
C GLY A 957 -30.99 0.62 -25.75
N ARG A 958 -30.45 1.28 -24.73
CA ARG A 958 -31.10 2.37 -23.98
C ARG A 958 -31.51 3.56 -24.86
N LEU A 959 -30.60 4.09 -25.70
CA LEU A 959 -30.90 5.21 -26.60
C LEU A 959 -31.93 4.87 -27.70
N ASN A 960 -32.13 3.58 -28.01
CA ASN A 960 -33.07 3.12 -29.04
C ASN A 960 -34.30 2.40 -28.45
N GLY A 961 -34.50 2.42 -27.12
CA GLY A 961 -35.65 1.77 -26.46
C GLY A 961 -35.65 0.23 -26.53
N ILE A 962 -34.49 -0.39 -26.82
CA ILE A 962 -34.32 -1.84 -26.85
C ILE A 962 -34.00 -2.29 -25.43
N ALA A 963 -34.83 -3.17 -24.86
CA ALA A 963 -34.58 -3.77 -23.57
C ALA A 963 -33.28 -4.60 -23.60
N VAL A 964 -32.35 -4.30 -22.69
CA VAL A 964 -31.15 -5.10 -22.45
C VAL A 964 -31.38 -5.94 -21.21
N ASP A 965 -31.12 -7.24 -21.30
CA ASP A 965 -31.21 -8.13 -20.16
C ASP A 965 -30.11 -7.78 -19.14
N SER A 966 -30.53 -7.27 -17.98
CA SER A 966 -29.64 -6.90 -16.87
C SER A 966 -29.29 -8.06 -15.94
N GLN A 967 -29.88 -9.24 -16.14
CA GLN A 967 -29.48 -10.47 -15.44
C GLN A 967 -28.34 -11.20 -16.17
N ALA A 968 -28.09 -10.85 -17.44
CA ALA A 968 -26.96 -11.37 -18.19
C ALA A 968 -25.62 -10.86 -17.60
N PRO A 969 -24.62 -11.73 -17.34
CA PRO A 969 -23.32 -11.32 -16.82
C PRO A 969 -22.66 -10.21 -17.66
N GLY A 970 -22.19 -9.17 -17.00
CA GLY A 970 -21.65 -7.95 -17.58
C GLY A 970 -22.68 -6.88 -17.98
N ASN A 971 -23.98 -7.18 -18.01
CA ASN A 971 -25.03 -6.20 -18.25
C ASN A 971 -25.67 -5.68 -16.94
N GLU A 972 -25.06 -5.90 -15.78
CA GLU A 972 -25.67 -5.63 -14.47
C GLU A 972 -26.08 -4.15 -14.31
N PHE A 973 -25.31 -3.23 -14.91
CA PHE A 973 -25.58 -1.79 -14.94
C PHE A 973 -26.35 -1.32 -16.18
N ALA A 974 -27.01 -2.21 -16.94
CA ALA A 974 -27.91 -1.83 -18.05
C ALA A 974 -29.00 -0.84 -17.61
N ASN A 975 -29.37 -0.94 -16.34
CA ASN A 975 -30.44 -0.20 -15.68
C ASN A 975 -29.92 0.82 -14.64
N ASP A 976 -28.64 1.23 -14.73
CA ASP A 976 -28.04 2.26 -13.87
C ASP A 976 -27.43 3.37 -14.73
N ASP A 977 -28.02 4.56 -14.66
CA ASP A 977 -27.62 5.72 -15.45
C ASP A 977 -26.20 6.19 -15.18
N SER A 978 -25.74 6.06 -13.93
CA SER A 978 -24.44 6.55 -13.46
C SER A 978 -23.29 5.58 -13.79
N LEU A 979 -23.59 4.28 -13.93
CA LEU A 979 -22.61 3.23 -14.21
C LEU A 979 -22.78 2.57 -15.61
N SER A 980 -23.78 2.97 -16.40
CA SER A 980 -24.08 2.45 -17.75
C SER A 980 -22.94 2.53 -18.79
N ILE A 981 -21.90 3.33 -18.54
CA ILE A 981 -20.67 3.41 -19.35
C ILE A 981 -19.58 2.38 -18.94
N LEU A 982 -19.78 1.64 -17.84
CA LEU A 982 -18.77 0.76 -17.21
C LEU A 982 -19.09 -0.74 -17.36
N THR A 983 -20.21 -1.06 -18.00
CA THR A 983 -20.77 -2.41 -18.15
C THR A 983 -19.84 -3.33 -18.94
N THR A 984 -19.70 -4.59 -18.51
CA THR A 984 -18.76 -5.54 -19.12
C THR A 984 -19.36 -6.45 -20.19
N GLY A 985 -20.67 -6.31 -20.46
CA GLY A 985 -21.45 -7.17 -21.35
C GLY A 985 -20.98 -7.16 -22.81
N SER A 986 -20.81 -8.36 -23.36
CA SER A 986 -20.42 -8.56 -24.75
C SER A 986 -21.64 -8.44 -25.68
N ALA A 987 -21.49 -7.72 -26.80
CA ALA A 987 -22.48 -7.69 -27.89
C ALA A 987 -22.61 -9.04 -28.64
N ILE A 988 -21.69 -9.97 -28.37
CA ILE A 988 -21.50 -11.24 -29.06
C ILE A 988 -21.76 -12.37 -28.05
N PRO A 989 -22.56 -13.39 -28.40
CA PRO A 989 -22.99 -14.43 -27.46
C PRO A 989 -21.82 -15.12 -26.75
N PHE A 990 -22.02 -15.41 -25.47
CA PHE A 990 -21.04 -16.07 -24.62
C PHE A 990 -20.70 -17.47 -25.14
N LEU A 991 -19.42 -17.69 -25.46
CA LEU A 991 -18.85 -19.02 -25.45
C LEU A 991 -18.73 -19.49 -23.99
N PRO A 992 -18.82 -20.80 -23.69
CA PRO A 992 -18.55 -21.31 -22.35
C PRO A 992 -17.19 -20.84 -21.84
N THR A 993 -17.09 -20.61 -20.53
CA THR A 993 -15.90 -20.09 -19.84
C THR A 993 -14.64 -20.87 -20.23
N GLU A 994 -14.71 -22.19 -20.18
CA GLU A 994 -13.61 -23.12 -20.47
C GLU A 994 -13.23 -23.11 -21.95
N VAL A 995 -14.21 -23.01 -22.85
CA VAL A 995 -13.98 -22.90 -24.30
C VAL A 995 -13.28 -21.58 -24.63
N THR A 996 -13.65 -20.49 -23.95
CA THR A 996 -13.03 -19.17 -24.11
C THR A 996 -11.58 -19.19 -23.62
N MET A 997 -11.31 -19.74 -22.43
CA MET A 997 -9.95 -19.93 -21.90
C MET A 997 -9.09 -20.81 -22.81
N ALA A 998 -9.64 -21.92 -23.32
CA ALA A 998 -8.95 -22.81 -24.26
C ALA A 998 -8.64 -22.10 -25.59
N ALA A 999 -9.53 -21.25 -26.10
CA ALA A 999 -9.29 -20.46 -27.31
C ALA A 999 -8.15 -19.45 -27.11
N ILE A 1000 -8.12 -18.71 -25.99
CA ILE A 1000 -7.01 -17.80 -25.63
C ILE A 1000 -5.69 -18.56 -25.58
N TRP A 1001 -5.67 -19.75 -24.96
CA TRP A 1001 -4.49 -20.63 -24.95
C TRP A 1001 -4.05 -21.01 -26.36
N ILE A 1002 -4.94 -21.56 -27.20
CA ILE A 1002 -4.62 -22.02 -28.57
C ILE A 1002 -4.04 -20.88 -29.41
N ILE A 1003 -4.65 -19.69 -29.36
CA ILE A 1003 -4.24 -18.51 -30.14
C ILE A 1003 -2.85 -18.04 -29.69
N THR A 1004 -2.62 -17.95 -28.38
CA THR A 1004 -1.33 -17.57 -27.79
C THR A 1004 -0.24 -18.60 -28.11
N ALA A 1005 -0.54 -19.89 -27.97
CA ALA A 1005 0.36 -20.98 -28.32
C ALA A 1005 0.72 -20.92 -29.81
N TRP A 1006 -0.25 -20.73 -30.71
CA TRP A 1006 -0.04 -20.62 -32.16
C TRP A 1006 0.85 -19.43 -32.56
N LYS A 1007 0.62 -18.25 -31.97
CA LYS A 1007 1.46 -17.04 -32.12
C LYS A 1007 2.94 -17.33 -31.87
N HIS A 1008 3.23 -18.07 -30.80
CA HIS A 1008 4.59 -18.45 -30.44
C HIS A 1008 5.11 -19.66 -31.25
N TRP A 1009 4.24 -20.59 -31.65
CA TRP A 1009 4.58 -21.76 -32.46
C TRP A 1009 5.13 -21.39 -33.85
N GLU A 1010 4.49 -20.44 -34.55
CA GLU A 1010 5.01 -19.91 -35.82
C GLU A 1010 6.42 -19.31 -35.64
N THR A 1011 6.60 -18.56 -34.56
CA THR A 1011 7.87 -17.93 -34.17
C THR A 1011 8.95 -18.98 -33.91
N PHE A 1012 8.60 -20.04 -33.17
CA PHE A 1012 9.48 -21.16 -32.86
C PHE A 1012 9.95 -21.85 -34.14
N PHE A 1013 9.05 -22.28 -35.03
CA PHE A 1013 9.43 -22.99 -36.25
C PHE A 1013 10.34 -22.18 -37.18
N SER A 1014 10.13 -20.87 -37.30
CA SER A 1014 11.03 -19.98 -38.05
C SER A 1014 12.47 -19.95 -37.51
N GLN A 1015 12.68 -20.36 -36.25
CA GLN A 1015 13.96 -20.38 -35.55
C GLN A 1015 14.45 -21.80 -35.17
N VAL A 1016 13.66 -22.85 -35.41
CA VAL A 1016 13.97 -24.24 -34.97
C VAL A 1016 15.33 -24.73 -35.47
N HIS A 1017 15.75 -24.31 -36.67
CA HIS A 1017 17.05 -24.69 -37.25
C HIS A 1017 18.24 -23.95 -36.62
N LYS A 1018 17.99 -22.87 -35.86
CA LYS A 1018 19.00 -22.02 -35.20
C LYS A 1018 19.06 -22.23 -33.67
N LYS A 1019 18.13 -23.00 -33.09
CA LYS A 1019 18.06 -23.24 -31.64
C LYS A 1019 18.70 -24.58 -31.24
N THR A 1020 19.40 -24.57 -30.12
CA THR A 1020 19.97 -25.78 -29.47
C THR A 1020 18.87 -26.74 -29.01
N ASN A 1021 19.22 -28.00 -28.77
CA ASN A 1021 18.25 -28.98 -28.24
C ASN A 1021 17.69 -28.58 -26.87
N ALA A 1022 18.50 -27.94 -26.02
CA ALA A 1022 18.04 -27.33 -24.76
C ALA A 1022 16.99 -26.23 -25.00
N GLY A 1023 17.21 -25.32 -25.96
CA GLY A 1023 16.23 -24.28 -26.31
C GLY A 1023 14.92 -24.81 -26.91
N LYS A 1024 14.95 -26.00 -27.56
CA LYS A 1024 13.75 -26.69 -28.03
C LYS A 1024 12.97 -27.30 -26.86
N ALA A 1025 13.66 -28.01 -25.96
CA ALA A 1025 13.05 -28.57 -24.75
C ALA A 1025 12.41 -27.48 -23.88
N LEU A 1026 13.12 -26.37 -23.65
CA LEU A 1026 12.66 -25.23 -22.86
C LEU A 1026 11.35 -24.62 -23.40
N HIS A 1027 11.20 -24.50 -24.73
CA HIS A 1027 9.97 -24.00 -25.34
C HIS A 1027 8.80 -24.98 -25.15
N VAL A 1028 9.03 -26.29 -25.33
CA VAL A 1028 7.99 -27.32 -25.10
C VAL A 1028 7.57 -27.35 -23.62
N SER A 1029 8.52 -27.29 -22.68
CA SER A 1029 8.22 -27.19 -21.25
C SER A 1029 7.38 -25.97 -20.90
N ALA A 1030 7.70 -24.79 -21.46
CA ALA A 1030 6.90 -23.59 -21.25
C ALA A 1030 5.47 -23.74 -21.79
N GLN A 1031 5.27 -24.31 -22.98
CA GLN A 1031 3.93 -24.59 -23.52
C GLN A 1031 3.14 -25.55 -22.62
N LEU A 1032 3.77 -26.63 -22.12
CA LEU A 1032 3.11 -27.59 -21.21
C LEU A 1032 2.71 -26.94 -19.87
N ILE A 1033 3.56 -26.09 -19.29
CA ILE A 1033 3.26 -25.34 -18.06
C ILE A 1033 2.10 -24.36 -18.29
N PHE A 1034 2.07 -23.69 -19.46
CA PHE A 1034 1.00 -22.77 -19.81
C PHE A 1034 -0.35 -23.48 -20.02
N VAL A 1035 -0.36 -24.64 -20.72
CA VAL A 1035 -1.54 -25.52 -20.82
C VAL A 1035 -2.07 -25.90 -19.42
N PHE A 1036 -1.18 -26.38 -18.55
CA PHE A 1036 -1.53 -26.79 -17.20
C PHE A 1036 -2.14 -25.62 -16.39
N ALA A 1037 -1.55 -24.43 -16.47
CA ALA A 1037 -2.08 -23.24 -15.82
C ALA A 1037 -3.49 -22.88 -16.30
N VAL A 1038 -3.76 -22.95 -17.61
CA VAL A 1038 -5.09 -22.64 -18.16
C VAL A 1038 -6.13 -23.70 -17.76
N ILE A 1039 -5.75 -24.97 -17.67
CA ILE A 1039 -6.63 -26.04 -17.14
C ILE A 1039 -6.95 -25.77 -15.65
N CYS A 1040 -5.96 -25.42 -14.83
CA CYS A 1040 -6.19 -25.08 -13.43
C CYS A 1040 -7.06 -23.82 -13.25
N ALA A 1041 -6.93 -22.81 -14.12
CA ALA A 1041 -7.80 -21.63 -14.11
C ALA A 1041 -9.26 -22.00 -14.45
N ALA A 1042 -9.48 -22.87 -15.44
CA ALA A 1042 -10.82 -23.36 -15.79
C ALA A 1042 -11.45 -24.20 -14.66
N LEU A 1043 -10.67 -25.05 -13.99
CA LEU A 1043 -11.12 -25.78 -12.78
C LEU A 1043 -11.47 -24.83 -11.64
N CYS A 1044 -10.66 -23.80 -11.40
CA CYS A 1044 -10.93 -22.76 -10.39
C CYS A 1044 -12.24 -22.03 -10.67
N ALA A 1045 -12.48 -21.62 -11.93
CA ALA A 1045 -13.70 -20.94 -12.33
C ALA A 1045 -14.94 -21.81 -12.12
N ARG A 1046 -14.89 -23.09 -12.56
CA ARG A 1046 -15.99 -24.05 -12.39
C ARG A 1046 -16.26 -24.40 -10.92
N ALA A 1047 -15.22 -24.52 -10.09
CA ALA A 1047 -15.37 -24.77 -8.65
C ALA A 1047 -15.85 -23.52 -7.86
N SER A 1048 -15.89 -22.35 -8.51
CA SER A 1048 -16.40 -21.09 -7.93
C SER A 1048 -17.81 -20.73 -8.41
N ASP A 1049 -18.40 -21.56 -9.28
CA ASP A 1049 -19.75 -21.38 -9.80
C ASP A 1049 -20.79 -22.04 -8.86
N PRO A 1050 -21.72 -21.28 -8.24
CA PRO A 1050 -22.70 -21.83 -7.30
C PRO A 1050 -23.78 -22.68 -7.96
N GLU A 1051 -23.98 -22.62 -9.28
CA GLU A 1051 -24.93 -23.50 -9.99
C GLU A 1051 -24.28 -24.82 -10.44
N ALA A 1052 -22.96 -24.97 -10.30
CA ALA A 1052 -22.27 -26.20 -10.67
C ALA A 1052 -22.52 -27.32 -9.65
N ASP A 1053 -22.88 -28.51 -10.15
CA ASP A 1053 -23.11 -29.69 -9.32
C ASP A 1053 -21.82 -30.07 -8.54
N VAL A 1054 -21.87 -29.82 -7.23
CA VAL A 1054 -20.80 -29.95 -6.25
C VAL A 1054 -20.17 -31.35 -6.27
N THR A 1055 -20.90 -32.37 -6.73
CA THR A 1055 -20.42 -33.75 -6.85
C THR A 1055 -19.33 -33.95 -7.92
N THR A 1056 -19.06 -32.96 -8.78
CA THR A 1056 -18.15 -33.10 -9.93
C THR A 1056 -16.78 -32.40 -9.80
N ALA A 1057 -16.52 -31.66 -8.70
CA ALA A 1057 -15.26 -30.94 -8.51
C ALA A 1057 -14.14 -31.85 -7.95
N ILE A 1058 -13.19 -32.23 -8.81
CA ILE A 1058 -12.05 -33.11 -8.43
C ILE A 1058 -11.02 -32.38 -7.53
N VAL A 1059 -10.94 -31.04 -7.64
CA VAL A 1059 -9.99 -30.19 -6.92
C VAL A 1059 -10.70 -28.91 -6.48
N ASP A 1060 -10.41 -28.47 -5.26
CA ASP A 1060 -10.88 -27.20 -4.70
C ASP A 1060 -10.41 -25.97 -5.53
N ALA A 1061 -11.18 -24.89 -5.48
CA ALA A 1061 -10.94 -23.66 -6.22
C ALA A 1061 -9.62 -22.99 -5.80
N ASP A 1062 -9.34 -22.88 -4.50
CA ASP A 1062 -8.15 -22.21 -4.00
C ASP A 1062 -6.87 -23.02 -4.28
N THR A 1063 -6.96 -24.34 -4.20
CA THR A 1063 -5.90 -25.27 -4.62
C THR A 1063 -5.61 -25.10 -6.11
N SER A 1064 -6.66 -24.99 -6.94
CA SER A 1064 -6.53 -24.76 -8.38
C SER A 1064 -5.86 -23.40 -8.68
N ALA A 1065 -6.25 -22.33 -8.00
CA ALA A 1065 -5.60 -21.01 -8.11
C ALA A 1065 -4.12 -21.04 -7.71
N ARG A 1066 -3.76 -21.72 -6.61
CA ARG A 1066 -2.36 -21.90 -6.18
C ARG A 1066 -1.50 -22.56 -7.26
N LEU A 1067 -2.03 -23.56 -7.96
CA LEU A 1067 -1.34 -24.22 -9.07
C LEU A 1067 -1.08 -23.27 -10.25
N VAL A 1068 -2.01 -22.37 -10.57
CA VAL A 1068 -1.81 -21.31 -11.59
C VAL A 1068 -0.68 -20.35 -11.18
N TYR A 1069 -0.62 -19.93 -9.92
CA TYR A 1069 0.47 -19.06 -9.43
C TYR A 1069 1.83 -19.75 -9.52
N VAL A 1070 1.93 -21.02 -9.11
CA VAL A 1070 3.16 -21.83 -9.22
C VAL A 1070 3.58 -22.00 -10.68
N ALA A 1071 2.63 -22.30 -11.57
CA ALA A 1071 2.91 -22.43 -13.01
C ALA A 1071 3.38 -21.10 -13.63
N SER A 1072 2.76 -19.97 -13.23
CA SER A 1072 3.13 -18.63 -13.69
C SER A 1072 4.52 -18.23 -13.20
N LEU A 1073 4.86 -18.51 -11.94
CA LEU A 1073 6.22 -18.33 -11.41
C LEU A 1073 7.24 -19.25 -12.13
N GLY A 1074 6.83 -20.46 -12.49
CA GLY A 1074 7.61 -21.36 -13.34
C GLY A 1074 7.95 -20.73 -14.70
N LEU A 1075 6.94 -20.20 -15.41
CA LEU A 1075 7.13 -19.50 -16.69
C LEU A 1075 8.06 -18.28 -16.57
N VAL A 1076 7.91 -17.49 -15.50
CA VAL A 1076 8.81 -16.38 -15.18
C VAL A 1076 10.24 -16.87 -14.91
N GLY A 1077 10.40 -17.95 -14.13
CA GLY A 1077 11.71 -18.58 -13.88
C GLY A 1077 12.40 -19.05 -15.15
N LEU A 1078 11.66 -19.71 -16.05
CA LEU A 1078 12.17 -20.10 -17.37
C LEU A 1078 12.52 -18.90 -18.26
N SER A 1079 12.00 -17.69 -18.00
CA SER A 1079 12.34 -16.48 -18.77
C SER A 1079 13.79 -16.01 -18.56
N VAL A 1080 14.46 -16.45 -17.49
CA VAL A 1080 15.85 -16.11 -17.16
C VAL A 1080 16.83 -16.82 -18.12
N GLY A 1081 17.92 -16.14 -18.50
CA GLY A 1081 19.02 -16.69 -19.32
C GLY A 1081 18.81 -16.66 -20.84
N ASP A 1082 17.64 -17.09 -21.33
CA ASP A 1082 17.37 -17.18 -22.78
C ASP A 1082 16.72 -15.89 -23.33
N ALA A 1083 17.56 -14.89 -23.59
CA ALA A 1083 17.20 -13.55 -24.07
C ALA A 1083 16.24 -13.49 -25.29
N PRO A 1084 16.23 -14.42 -26.28
CA PRO A 1084 15.28 -14.36 -27.38
C PRO A 1084 13.84 -14.77 -27.06
N ALA A 1085 13.60 -15.76 -26.21
CA ALA A 1085 12.23 -16.23 -25.92
C ALA A 1085 11.73 -15.87 -24.50
N ARG A 1086 12.48 -15.07 -23.72
CA ARG A 1086 12.03 -14.53 -22.43
C ARG A 1086 10.66 -13.83 -22.50
N TRP A 1087 10.42 -13.04 -23.55
CA TRP A 1087 9.19 -12.26 -23.69
C TRP A 1087 7.97 -13.14 -24.00
N GLU A 1088 8.16 -14.23 -24.76
CA GLU A 1088 7.12 -15.23 -25.04
C GLU A 1088 6.64 -15.86 -23.73
N ARG A 1089 7.58 -16.25 -22.85
CA ARG A 1089 7.29 -16.90 -21.56
C ARG A 1089 6.68 -15.95 -20.54
N LEU A 1090 7.09 -14.69 -20.53
CA LEU A 1090 6.44 -13.64 -19.73
C LEU A 1090 5.01 -13.33 -20.23
N GLU A 1091 4.77 -13.35 -21.55
CA GLU A 1091 3.42 -13.19 -22.10
C GLU A 1091 2.51 -14.35 -21.68
N MET A 1092 2.98 -15.59 -21.77
CA MET A 1092 2.26 -16.77 -21.26
C MET A 1092 1.93 -16.66 -19.77
N ALA A 1093 2.87 -16.20 -18.94
CA ALA A 1093 2.63 -15.99 -17.50
C ALA A 1093 1.56 -14.92 -17.25
N CYS A 1094 1.59 -13.81 -17.99
CA CYS A 1094 0.57 -12.77 -17.90
C CYS A 1094 -0.81 -13.27 -18.37
N TRP A 1095 -0.89 -14.05 -19.45
CA TRP A 1095 -2.15 -14.64 -19.89
C TRP A 1095 -2.72 -15.64 -18.87
N ALA A 1096 -1.88 -16.46 -18.25
CA ALA A 1096 -2.31 -17.42 -17.23
C ALA A 1096 -2.90 -16.73 -15.98
N LEU A 1097 -2.28 -15.63 -15.54
CA LEU A 1097 -2.81 -14.80 -14.45
C LEU A 1097 -4.06 -14.02 -14.89
N ALA A 1098 -4.11 -13.50 -16.13
CA ALA A 1098 -5.26 -12.77 -16.64
C ALA A 1098 -6.53 -13.63 -16.68
N VAL A 1099 -6.45 -14.89 -17.13
CA VAL A 1099 -7.64 -15.79 -17.17
C VAL A 1099 -8.08 -16.28 -15.79
N LEU A 1100 -7.21 -16.25 -14.77
CA LEU A 1100 -7.56 -16.57 -13.38
C LEU A 1100 -8.20 -15.38 -12.66
N LEU A 1101 -7.66 -14.18 -12.86
CA LEU A 1101 -8.00 -13.00 -12.06
C LEU A 1101 -9.18 -12.20 -12.65
N GLN A 1102 -9.44 -12.28 -13.95
CA GLN A 1102 -10.53 -11.54 -14.58
C GLN A 1102 -11.90 -12.21 -14.34
N ARG A 1103 -12.97 -11.41 -14.17
CA ARG A 1103 -14.35 -11.93 -14.10
C ARG A 1103 -14.67 -12.75 -15.35
N THR A 1104 -15.51 -13.78 -15.21
CA THR A 1104 -15.94 -14.63 -16.33
C THR A 1104 -16.53 -13.83 -17.49
N ALA A 1105 -17.29 -12.76 -17.20
CA ALA A 1105 -17.83 -11.82 -18.18
C ALA A 1105 -16.75 -11.07 -19.02
N ASN A 1106 -15.52 -10.93 -18.51
CA ASN A 1106 -14.41 -10.29 -19.22
C ASN A 1106 -13.66 -11.24 -20.18
N LEU A 1107 -13.82 -12.56 -20.05
CA LEU A 1107 -13.09 -13.54 -20.85
C LEU A 1107 -13.33 -13.43 -22.37
N PRO A 1108 -14.55 -13.18 -22.88
CA PRO A 1108 -14.76 -12.93 -24.31
C PRO A 1108 -14.00 -11.69 -24.81
N THR A 1109 -13.86 -10.65 -23.97
CA THR A 1109 -13.09 -9.45 -24.30
C THR A 1109 -11.59 -9.78 -24.39
N LEU A 1110 -11.07 -10.55 -23.43
CA LEU A 1110 -9.69 -11.05 -23.47
C LEU A 1110 -9.41 -11.88 -24.74
N LEU A 1111 -10.37 -12.69 -25.19
CA LEU A 1111 -10.26 -13.44 -26.45
C LEU A 1111 -10.16 -12.51 -27.67
N PHE A 1112 -10.98 -11.46 -27.76
CA PHE A 1112 -10.87 -10.46 -28.84
C PHE A 1112 -9.55 -9.67 -28.79
N LEU A 1113 -9.07 -9.32 -27.60
CA LEU A 1113 -7.76 -8.69 -27.41
C LEU A 1113 -6.62 -9.62 -27.87
N CYS A 1114 -6.71 -10.91 -27.54
CA CYS A 1114 -5.74 -11.92 -28.00
C CYS A 1114 -5.71 -12.05 -29.53
N LEU A 1115 -6.89 -12.07 -30.17
CA LEU A 1115 -7.02 -12.05 -31.63
C LEU A 1115 -6.44 -10.77 -32.26
N GLU A 1116 -6.64 -9.61 -31.64
CA GLU A 1116 -6.12 -8.33 -32.13
C GLU A 1116 -4.58 -8.29 -32.05
N LEU A 1117 -4.02 -8.68 -30.91
CA LEU A 1117 -2.56 -8.76 -30.73
C LEU A 1117 -1.92 -9.75 -31.69
N LEU A 1118 -2.62 -10.85 -32.03
CA LEU A 1118 -2.19 -11.76 -33.08
C LEU A 1118 -2.24 -11.10 -34.47
N ALA A 1119 -3.36 -10.49 -34.85
CA ALA A 1119 -3.52 -9.84 -36.16
C ALA A 1119 -2.48 -8.72 -36.38
N LEU A 1120 -2.22 -7.91 -35.36
CA LEU A 1120 -1.18 -6.88 -35.36
C LEU A 1120 0.23 -7.49 -35.45
N THR A 1121 0.51 -8.57 -34.72
CA THR A 1121 1.81 -9.28 -34.79
C THR A 1121 2.08 -9.82 -36.21
N LEU A 1122 1.07 -10.44 -36.83
CA LEU A 1122 1.18 -10.92 -38.22
C LEU A 1122 1.33 -9.77 -39.22
N TRP A 1123 0.61 -8.65 -39.01
CA TRP A 1123 0.72 -7.46 -39.86
C TRP A 1123 2.12 -6.83 -39.78
N VAL A 1124 2.67 -6.65 -38.57
CA VAL A 1124 4.04 -6.14 -38.37
C VAL A 1124 5.05 -7.04 -39.08
N ARG A 1125 4.96 -8.37 -38.93
CA ARG A 1125 5.82 -9.34 -39.63
C ARG A 1125 5.72 -9.21 -41.15
N ALA A 1126 4.50 -9.16 -41.69
CA ALA A 1126 4.27 -9.04 -43.12
C ALA A 1126 4.76 -7.71 -43.69
N ALA A 1127 4.63 -6.60 -42.95
CA ALA A 1127 5.09 -5.28 -43.37
C ALA A 1127 6.63 -5.13 -43.26
N GLN A 1128 7.26 -5.77 -42.27
CA GLN A 1128 8.73 -5.89 -42.17
C GLN A 1128 9.30 -6.73 -43.32
N ALA A 1129 8.74 -7.90 -43.60
CA ALA A 1129 9.16 -8.77 -44.71
C ALA A 1129 9.01 -8.10 -46.09
N ASN A 1130 8.02 -7.20 -46.24
CA ASN A 1130 7.82 -6.42 -47.45
C ASN A 1130 8.73 -5.18 -47.56
N GLY A 1131 9.50 -4.82 -46.52
CA GLY A 1131 10.31 -3.60 -46.50
C GLY A 1131 9.49 -2.29 -46.55
N THR A 1132 8.16 -2.36 -46.36
CA THR A 1132 7.27 -1.19 -46.34
C THR A 1132 7.17 -0.58 -44.94
N ALA A 1133 7.40 -1.37 -43.89
CA ALA A 1133 7.46 -0.88 -42.51
C ALA A 1133 8.87 -0.45 -42.11
N ASN A 1134 9.25 0.78 -42.49
CA ASN A 1134 10.29 1.50 -41.75
C ASN A 1134 9.67 2.13 -40.48
N THR A 1135 9.10 1.30 -39.60
CA THR A 1135 8.46 1.72 -38.36
C THR A 1135 9.52 1.96 -37.29
N GLY A 1136 10.13 3.14 -37.31
CA GLY A 1136 11.13 3.55 -36.31
C GLY A 1136 10.59 3.45 -34.88
N GLY A 1137 11.50 3.33 -33.90
CA GLY A 1137 11.16 3.01 -32.50
C GLY A 1137 10.10 3.91 -31.87
N CYS A 1138 10.06 5.19 -32.24
CA CYS A 1138 9.04 6.14 -31.79
C CYS A 1138 7.62 5.76 -32.26
N THR A 1139 7.46 5.23 -33.48
CA THR A 1139 6.17 4.78 -34.02
C THR A 1139 5.64 3.59 -33.21
N GLN A 1140 6.53 2.66 -32.86
CA GLN A 1140 6.19 1.47 -32.07
C GLN A 1140 5.88 1.83 -30.61
N ALA A 1141 6.62 2.78 -30.03
CA ALA A 1141 6.35 3.34 -28.70
C ALA A 1141 4.95 3.97 -28.62
N LEU A 1142 4.61 4.90 -29.54
CA LEU A 1142 3.31 5.58 -29.50
C LEU A 1142 2.13 4.64 -29.76
N LEU A 1143 2.28 3.66 -30.66
CA LEU A 1143 1.27 2.62 -30.86
C LEU A 1143 1.07 1.77 -29.60
N CYS A 1144 2.14 1.47 -28.85
CA CYS A 1144 2.04 0.77 -27.57
C CYS A 1144 1.22 1.56 -26.55
N LEU A 1145 1.39 2.88 -26.47
CA LEU A 1145 0.62 3.74 -25.55
C LEU A 1145 -0.89 3.69 -25.85
N TRP A 1146 -1.28 3.71 -27.13
CA TRP A 1146 -2.70 3.63 -27.50
C TRP A 1146 -3.28 2.23 -27.30
N LEU A 1147 -2.54 1.17 -27.64
CA LEU A 1147 -2.99 -0.22 -27.43
C LEU A 1147 -3.16 -0.55 -25.93
N THR A 1148 -2.20 -0.13 -25.09
CA THR A 1148 -2.30 -0.33 -23.64
C THR A 1148 -3.51 0.40 -23.07
N GLN A 1149 -3.72 1.67 -23.41
CA GLN A 1149 -4.89 2.43 -22.94
C GLN A 1149 -6.22 1.86 -23.48
N MET A 1150 -6.26 1.43 -24.74
CA MET A 1150 -7.44 0.76 -25.29
C MET A 1150 -7.76 -0.52 -24.52
N SER A 1151 -6.76 -1.38 -24.28
CA SER A 1151 -6.97 -2.63 -23.54
C SER A 1151 -7.41 -2.41 -22.09
N PHE A 1152 -6.97 -1.33 -21.44
CA PHE A 1152 -7.45 -0.92 -20.12
C PHE A 1152 -8.95 -0.61 -20.12
N PHE A 1153 -9.39 0.29 -21.03
CA PHE A 1153 -10.81 0.65 -21.16
C PHE A 1153 -11.67 -0.49 -21.72
N ALA A 1154 -11.13 -1.32 -22.60
CA ALA A 1154 -11.83 -2.47 -23.15
C ALA A 1154 -12.15 -3.50 -22.07
N LEU A 1155 -11.32 -3.64 -21.03
CA LEU A 1155 -11.60 -4.49 -19.86
C LEU A 1155 -12.54 -3.85 -18.82
N GLY A 1156 -13.16 -2.71 -19.13
CA GLY A 1156 -14.16 -2.04 -18.27
C GLY A 1156 -13.57 -1.15 -17.18
N ASN A 1157 -12.24 -1.05 -17.09
CA ASN A 1157 -11.59 -0.14 -16.15
C ASN A 1157 -11.83 1.32 -16.59
N SER A 1158 -11.91 2.23 -15.62
CA SER A 1158 -12.01 3.67 -15.84
C SER A 1158 -11.03 4.45 -14.97
N HIS A 1159 -11.16 5.77 -14.91
CA HIS A 1159 -10.40 6.58 -13.95
C HIS A 1159 -10.98 6.54 -12.53
N LEU A 1160 -12.17 5.96 -12.33
CA LEU A 1160 -12.85 5.84 -11.04
C LEU A 1160 -12.35 4.62 -10.26
N VAL A 1161 -12.12 4.79 -8.97
CA VAL A 1161 -11.67 3.72 -8.06
C VAL A 1161 -12.69 2.57 -7.98
N THR A 1162 -13.98 2.85 -8.14
CA THR A 1162 -15.08 1.86 -8.17
C THR A 1162 -14.99 0.83 -9.29
N THR A 1163 -14.20 1.08 -10.33
CA THR A 1163 -13.97 0.11 -11.42
C THR A 1163 -12.84 -0.87 -11.14
N ILE A 1164 -12.13 -0.75 -10.02
CA ILE A 1164 -11.12 -1.71 -9.59
C ILE A 1164 -11.82 -2.91 -8.98
N ASP A 1165 -11.79 -4.04 -9.68
CA ASP A 1165 -12.29 -5.31 -9.17
C ASP A 1165 -11.21 -6.05 -8.35
N ILE A 1166 -11.48 -6.22 -7.05
CA ILE A 1166 -10.61 -6.93 -6.11
C ILE A 1166 -11.02 -8.40 -5.89
N SER A 1167 -12.25 -8.79 -6.23
CA SER A 1167 -12.88 -10.07 -5.83
C SER A 1167 -11.99 -11.30 -6.07
N ASN A 1168 -11.60 -11.54 -7.32
CA ASN A 1168 -10.74 -12.65 -7.72
C ASN A 1168 -9.27 -12.53 -7.23
N SER A 1169 -8.84 -11.38 -6.71
CA SER A 1169 -7.48 -11.19 -6.17
C SER A 1169 -7.23 -11.98 -4.88
N TYR A 1170 -8.29 -12.56 -4.31
CA TYR A 1170 -8.25 -13.41 -3.12
C TYR A 1170 -8.13 -14.91 -3.42
N HIS A 1171 -8.31 -15.34 -4.69
CA HIS A 1171 -8.26 -16.76 -5.06
C HIS A 1171 -6.93 -17.39 -4.65
N GLY A 1172 -7.01 -18.53 -3.96
CA GLY A 1172 -5.85 -19.27 -3.47
C GLY A 1172 -5.21 -18.72 -2.18
N LEU A 1173 -5.71 -17.64 -1.58
CA LEU A 1173 -5.16 -17.09 -0.33
C LEU A 1173 -5.90 -17.62 0.90
N SER A 1174 -5.17 -18.21 1.85
CA SER A 1174 -5.73 -18.71 3.13
C SER A 1174 -5.71 -17.64 4.24
N GLY A 1175 -5.90 -16.38 3.88
CA GLY A 1175 -5.83 -15.24 4.80
C GLY A 1175 -5.34 -13.96 4.11
N TYR A 1176 -5.72 -12.81 4.66
CA TYR A 1176 -5.41 -11.51 4.08
C TYR A 1176 -3.91 -11.19 4.08
N SER A 1177 -3.42 -10.62 2.98
CA SER A 1177 -2.07 -10.09 2.86
C SER A 1177 -2.07 -8.92 1.89
N GLN A 1178 -2.05 -7.70 2.42
CA GLN A 1178 -2.09 -6.44 1.68
C GLN A 1178 -1.14 -6.42 0.46
N GLY A 1179 0.11 -6.86 0.63
CA GLY A 1179 1.11 -6.85 -0.44
C GLY A 1179 0.84 -7.87 -1.55
N ILE A 1180 0.23 -9.01 -1.24
CA ILE A 1180 -0.12 -10.04 -2.23
C ILE A 1180 -1.41 -9.66 -2.94
N VAL A 1181 -2.46 -9.31 -2.19
CA VAL A 1181 -3.76 -8.89 -2.75
C VAL A 1181 -3.55 -7.66 -3.63
N GLY A 1182 -2.82 -6.63 -3.16
CA GLY A 1182 -2.53 -5.43 -3.96
C GLY A 1182 -1.74 -5.73 -5.25
N LEU A 1183 -0.80 -6.68 -5.23
CA LEU A 1183 -0.10 -7.13 -6.43
C LEU A 1183 -1.04 -7.86 -7.41
N LEU A 1184 -1.90 -8.75 -6.90
CA LEU A 1184 -2.86 -9.49 -7.72
C LEU A 1184 -3.94 -8.55 -8.31
N THR A 1185 -4.43 -7.58 -7.55
CA THR A 1185 -5.33 -6.53 -8.04
C THR A 1185 -4.66 -5.66 -9.11
N PHE A 1186 -3.38 -5.28 -8.92
CA PHE A 1186 -2.62 -4.57 -9.96
C PHE A 1186 -2.52 -5.41 -11.25
N ILE A 1187 -2.20 -6.69 -11.15
CA ILE A 1187 -2.14 -7.60 -12.30
C ILE A 1187 -3.53 -7.79 -12.93
N ASN A 1188 -4.61 -7.81 -12.14
CA ASN A 1188 -5.98 -7.90 -12.65
C ASN A 1188 -6.32 -6.66 -13.51
N VAL A 1189 -6.25 -5.47 -12.92
CA VAL A 1189 -6.57 -4.17 -13.56
C VAL A 1189 -5.71 -3.92 -14.80
N TYR A 1190 -4.39 -4.16 -14.70
CA TYR A 1190 -3.43 -3.88 -15.78
C TYR A 1190 -3.13 -5.09 -16.68
N SER A 1191 -3.89 -6.19 -16.57
CA SER A 1191 -3.71 -7.41 -17.38
C SER A 1191 -3.64 -7.14 -18.90
N GLY A 1192 -4.63 -6.41 -19.44
CA GLY A 1192 -4.66 -5.96 -20.84
C GLY A 1192 -3.43 -5.14 -21.24
N PRO A 1193 -3.11 -4.04 -20.52
CA PRO A 1193 -1.89 -3.27 -20.73
C PRO A 1193 -0.60 -4.11 -20.69
N LEU A 1194 -0.48 -5.06 -19.77
CA LEU A 1194 0.69 -5.94 -19.64
C LEU A 1194 0.86 -6.84 -20.87
N VAL A 1195 -0.19 -7.50 -21.36
CA VAL A 1195 -0.10 -8.35 -22.56
C VAL A 1195 0.13 -7.54 -23.85
N CYS A 1196 -0.37 -6.30 -23.93
CA CYS A 1196 -0.06 -5.36 -25.00
C CYS A 1196 1.44 -4.98 -24.99
N LEU A 1197 1.98 -4.61 -23.84
CA LEU A 1197 3.39 -4.24 -23.67
C LEU A 1197 4.33 -5.40 -24.05
N LEU A 1198 4.02 -6.61 -23.57
CA LEU A 1198 4.80 -7.82 -23.85
C LEU A 1198 4.72 -8.25 -25.33
N SER A 1199 3.59 -8.01 -25.99
CA SER A 1199 3.45 -8.19 -27.44
C SER A 1199 4.31 -7.20 -28.24
N VAL A 1200 4.24 -5.90 -27.90
CA VAL A 1200 5.06 -4.87 -28.58
C VAL A 1200 6.56 -5.11 -28.37
N ALA A 1201 6.97 -5.52 -27.16
CA ALA A 1201 8.37 -5.83 -26.86
C ALA A 1201 8.97 -6.89 -27.82
N GLN A 1202 8.15 -7.84 -28.30
CA GLN A 1202 8.57 -8.83 -29.30
C GLN A 1202 8.75 -8.22 -30.70
N TRP A 1203 7.99 -7.18 -31.07
CA TRP A 1203 8.07 -6.51 -32.37
C TRP A 1203 9.34 -5.64 -32.53
N THR A 1204 9.76 -4.97 -31.45
CA THR A 1204 10.91 -4.03 -31.47
C THR A 1204 12.23 -4.67 -31.93
N ARG A 1205 12.34 -5.98 -31.75
CA ARG A 1205 13.57 -6.77 -31.87
C ARG A 1205 14.05 -6.98 -33.31
N ALA A 1206 13.26 -6.58 -34.30
CA ALA A 1206 13.61 -6.75 -35.72
C ALA A 1206 14.58 -5.68 -36.25
N ASN A 1207 14.43 -4.41 -35.86
CA ASN A 1207 15.17 -3.28 -36.48
C ASN A 1207 15.36 -2.02 -35.60
N CYS A 1208 14.90 -1.97 -34.34
CA CYS A 1208 14.94 -0.74 -33.52
C CYS A 1208 15.68 -0.93 -32.19
N LYS A 1209 16.31 0.13 -31.67
CA LYS A 1209 16.97 0.09 -30.35
C LYS A 1209 15.91 0.16 -29.25
N ALA A 1210 15.89 -0.82 -28.36
CA ALA A 1210 14.94 -0.85 -27.23
C ALA A 1210 15.03 0.41 -26.35
N SER A 1211 16.22 1.01 -26.22
CA SER A 1211 16.42 2.27 -25.50
C SER A 1211 15.67 3.45 -26.11
N GLU A 1212 15.51 3.53 -27.44
CA GLU A 1212 14.75 4.58 -28.12
C GLU A 1212 13.24 4.43 -27.87
N VAL A 1213 12.74 3.19 -27.88
CA VAL A 1213 11.34 2.85 -27.58
C VAL A 1213 11.01 3.21 -26.12
N VAL A 1214 11.79 2.71 -25.16
CA VAL A 1214 11.61 2.99 -23.72
C VAL A 1214 11.73 4.47 -23.43
N SER A 1215 12.72 5.18 -24.00
CA SER A 1215 12.84 6.63 -23.84
C SER A 1215 11.62 7.38 -24.39
N THR A 1216 11.11 6.98 -25.55
CA THR A 1216 9.94 7.64 -26.17
C THR A 1216 8.69 7.43 -25.32
N MET A 1217 8.46 6.22 -24.81
CA MET A 1217 7.33 5.93 -23.90
C MET A 1217 7.47 6.73 -22.60
N PHE A 1218 8.64 6.72 -21.97
CA PHE A 1218 8.90 7.47 -20.74
C PHE A 1218 8.63 8.97 -20.93
N VAL A 1219 9.17 9.58 -21.99
CA VAL A 1219 8.95 11.01 -22.27
C VAL A 1219 7.47 11.32 -22.54
N ALA A 1220 6.77 10.47 -23.30
CA ALA A 1220 5.35 10.67 -23.57
C ALA A 1220 4.49 10.59 -22.29
N HIS A 1221 4.78 9.65 -21.39
CA HIS A 1221 4.13 9.57 -20.07
C HIS A 1221 4.45 10.77 -19.19
N VAL A 1222 5.73 11.16 -19.07
CA VAL A 1222 6.14 12.33 -18.26
C VAL A 1222 5.49 13.61 -18.79
N LEU A 1223 5.46 13.84 -20.11
CA LEU A 1223 4.81 15.00 -20.71
C LEU A 1223 3.30 15.01 -20.43
N ARG A 1224 2.63 13.87 -20.61
CA ARG A 1224 1.19 13.71 -20.34
C ARG A 1224 0.87 13.99 -18.87
N PHE A 1225 1.57 13.34 -17.95
CA PHE A 1225 1.42 13.54 -16.51
C PHE A 1225 1.69 15.01 -16.14
N ALA A 1226 2.70 15.63 -16.75
CA ALA A 1226 3.07 17.01 -16.43
C ALA A 1226 2.05 18.05 -16.89
N VAL A 1227 1.59 17.97 -18.14
CA VAL A 1227 0.50 18.82 -18.63
C VAL A 1227 -0.74 18.61 -17.74
N TYR A 1228 -1.01 17.37 -17.34
CA TYR A 1228 -2.16 17.06 -16.50
C TYR A 1228 -2.05 17.60 -15.07
N ALA A 1229 -0.89 17.49 -14.42
CA ALA A 1229 -0.63 18.07 -13.11
C ALA A 1229 -0.77 19.60 -13.11
N ILE A 1230 -0.35 20.27 -14.20
CA ILE A 1230 -0.55 21.72 -14.39
C ILE A 1230 -2.05 22.04 -14.49
N ILE A 1231 -2.82 21.29 -15.29
CA ILE A 1231 -4.28 21.46 -15.41
C ILE A 1231 -4.96 21.28 -14.06
N VAL A 1232 -4.64 20.20 -13.34
CA VAL A 1232 -5.17 19.88 -12.01
C VAL A 1232 -4.86 20.98 -10.99
N TYR A 1233 -3.66 21.57 -11.04
CA TYR A 1233 -3.32 22.71 -10.20
C TYR A 1233 -4.22 23.93 -10.44
N PHE A 1234 -4.48 24.28 -11.71
CA PHE A 1234 -5.38 25.39 -12.04
C PHE A 1234 -6.86 25.04 -11.76
N MET A 1235 -7.27 23.80 -11.96
CA MET A 1235 -8.63 23.29 -11.72
C MET A 1235 -8.87 22.83 -10.28
N ARG A 1236 -7.98 23.12 -9.33
CA ARG A 1236 -8.04 22.63 -7.94
C ARG A 1236 -9.28 23.07 -7.14
N PHE A 1237 -9.96 24.13 -7.59
CA PHE A 1237 -11.21 24.63 -7.01
C PHE A 1237 -12.44 24.32 -7.89
N HIS A 1238 -12.27 23.54 -8.96
CA HIS A 1238 -13.35 23.14 -9.84
C HIS A 1238 -14.19 22.03 -9.19
N LEU A 1239 -15.52 22.08 -9.31
CA LEU A 1239 -16.44 21.13 -8.66
C LEU A 1239 -16.07 19.65 -8.88
N PHE A 1240 -15.58 19.33 -10.08
CA PHE A 1240 -15.18 17.97 -10.47
C PHE A 1240 -13.74 17.58 -10.10
N ILE A 1241 -13.02 18.38 -9.30
CA ILE A 1241 -11.63 18.09 -8.90
C ILE A 1241 -11.51 16.73 -8.20
N TRP A 1242 -12.48 16.39 -7.35
CA TRP A 1242 -12.48 15.16 -6.55
C TRP A 1242 -13.10 13.95 -7.26
N SER A 1243 -14.11 14.16 -8.10
CA SER A 1243 -14.81 13.08 -8.82
C SER A 1243 -14.12 12.65 -10.12
N VAL A 1244 -13.41 13.55 -10.80
CA VAL A 1244 -12.86 13.31 -12.15
C VAL A 1244 -11.34 13.48 -12.19
N PHE A 1245 -10.83 14.59 -11.66
CA PHE A 1245 -9.42 14.95 -11.86
C PHE A 1245 -8.46 14.20 -10.92
N ALA A 1246 -8.69 14.24 -9.61
CA ALA A 1246 -7.84 13.58 -8.61
C ALA A 1246 -7.74 12.05 -8.79
N PRO A 1247 -8.84 11.30 -9.07
CA PRO A 1247 -8.75 9.86 -9.35
C PRO A 1247 -7.82 9.56 -10.54
N LYS A 1248 -7.92 10.34 -11.62
CA LYS A 1248 -7.10 10.18 -12.83
C LYS A 1248 -5.62 10.52 -12.61
N VAL A 1249 -5.31 11.50 -11.76
CA VAL A 1249 -3.90 11.77 -11.39
C VAL A 1249 -3.31 10.56 -10.69
N ARG A 1250 -4.06 9.94 -9.76
CA ARG A 1250 -3.58 8.75 -9.04
C ARG A 1250 -3.46 7.51 -9.92
N MET A 1251 -4.31 7.34 -10.93
CA MET A 1251 -4.19 6.27 -11.94
C MET A 1251 -3.05 6.51 -12.96
N GLN A 1252 -2.43 7.69 -12.99
CA GLN A 1252 -1.26 8.00 -13.85
C GLN A 1252 0.09 7.97 -13.10
N LEU A 1253 0.05 7.88 -11.77
CA LEU A 1253 1.20 7.71 -10.88
C LEU A 1253 1.55 6.22 -10.72
#